data_AF-A0A7V5NXT4-F1
#
_entry.id   AF-A0A7V5NXT4-F1
#
_cell.length_a   1.000
_cell.length_b   1.000
_cell.length_c   1.000
_cell.angle_alpha   90.00
_cell.angle_beta   90.00
_cell.angle_gamma   90.00
#
_symmetry.space_group_name_H-M   'P 1'
#
loop_
_entity.id
_entity.type
_entity.pdbx_description
1 polymer ?
#
loop_
_entity_poly.entity_id
_entity_poly.type
_entity_poly.pdbx_seq_one_letter_code
_entity_poly.pdbx_strand_id
1 'polypeptide(L)'
;APLYETVLEIDERISANGAVVRALDSRAARAGLLRLREAGITSLAIVLLHSWIDPAHELELAELAREVGFEHVTTSGACGALIKLVPRGRTAVLDAYLSPVLQAYIDRVASALAGVGELLFMQSSGGLADRAHFAGRNAVLSGPAGGVVGAIETARQAGFDKIIGFDMGGTSTDVCHYGGRYERAEEAELAGVTVRVPMLDIHTVAAGGGSVLSYDGARFQVGPESAGASPGPACYGRGGPLAVTDIHAVLGRLQAEHFPRIFGPDQNAPLDIEAARDKFSRLAERAGLSVEATAEGFLKIAITHMAGAIKEITTGRGIDLEGYTLVSFGGAGGQHACLVAEALGLERIFIHPLAGVLSALGIGLSGLSATRQKTVGLPLEQMETARAEAALLLEDVKAELRAQGVNEQEVEGQIWAGLRYDNADTVLELDFGEDLHAAFERAHKRRFGFIDERAKILIESLRVEGRSLGSALPEIPPKSGNRDVPAPVRLYAKGAWHTAPVLWRDQLEVGKEIVGPAVILDQGGTNIIESGWVAVLNDTGGLVAERRSRTAKKQTKQDTASDPVRLELFNQMFMAVARRMGAVLGQTARSVNIKERLDYSCAVFDAQGGLVANAPHMPVHIGSMDLSVKAVIRSGLPIRPGVSFVHNNPYAGGTHLPDINVITPVFDPHGEEVLFYVCARGHHADIGGLAPGSMSPLATTIEEEGVVIDVMPLVEDGRFLEAEMM
;
A
#
# COMPACT_ATOMS: atom_id res chain seq x y z
N ALA A 1 -3.77 21.60 8.24
CA ALA A 1 -3.73 22.89 7.52
C ALA A 1 -3.49 22.61 6.05
N PRO A 2 -4.02 23.40 5.10
CA PRO A 2 -3.68 23.25 3.68
C PRO A 2 -2.17 23.43 3.49
N LEU A 3 -1.58 22.73 2.50
CA LEU A 3 -0.14 22.86 2.18
C LEU A 3 0.21 24.24 1.60
N TYR A 4 -0.76 24.95 1.03
CA TYR A 4 -0.60 26.29 0.48
C TYR A 4 -1.15 27.34 1.44
N GLU A 5 -0.60 28.55 1.37
CA GLU A 5 -1.02 29.69 2.21
C GLU A 5 -2.10 30.55 1.52
N THR A 6 -1.96 30.78 0.21
CA THR A 6 -2.85 31.65 -0.57
C THR A 6 -2.98 31.17 -2.01
N VAL A 7 -4.01 31.65 -2.72
CA VAL A 7 -4.30 31.31 -4.11
C VAL A 7 -4.47 32.60 -4.92
N LEU A 8 -3.84 32.65 -6.09
CA LEU A 8 -4.06 33.68 -7.09
C LEU A 8 -4.78 33.05 -8.28
N GLU A 9 -5.98 33.54 -8.57
CA GLU A 9 -6.70 33.15 -9.79
C GLU A 9 -6.11 33.86 -11.00
N ILE A 10 -5.90 33.11 -12.08
CA ILE A 10 -5.39 33.61 -13.36
C ILE A 10 -6.51 33.55 -14.39
N ASP A 11 -6.75 34.66 -15.09
CA ASP A 11 -7.77 34.71 -16.12
C ASP A 11 -7.24 34.19 -17.47
N GLU A 12 -7.42 32.89 -17.68
CA GLU A 12 -6.95 32.13 -18.85
C GLU A 12 -7.87 30.92 -19.06
N ARG A 13 -8.00 30.43 -20.31
CA ARG A 13 -8.67 29.15 -20.57
C ARG A 13 -8.20 28.45 -21.85
N ILE A 14 -7.77 27.20 -21.71
CA ILE A 14 -7.66 26.20 -22.77
C ILE A 14 -8.86 25.25 -22.72
N SER A 15 -9.38 24.81 -23.87
CA SER A 15 -10.46 23.82 -23.97
C SER A 15 -9.95 22.38 -23.90
N ALA A 16 -10.87 21.41 -23.80
CA ALA A 16 -10.54 19.98 -23.79
C ALA A 16 -9.93 19.44 -25.12
N ASN A 17 -9.96 20.22 -26.20
CA ASN A 17 -9.31 19.91 -27.47
C ASN A 17 -8.06 20.78 -27.74
N GLY A 18 -7.57 21.51 -26.73
CA GLY A 18 -6.35 22.30 -26.83
C GLY A 18 -6.51 23.69 -27.47
N ALA A 19 -7.73 24.12 -27.80
CA ALA A 19 -7.96 25.45 -28.33
C ALA A 19 -7.92 26.51 -27.22
N VAL A 20 -7.26 27.64 -27.48
CA VAL A 20 -7.29 28.80 -26.58
C VAL A 20 -8.68 29.43 -26.63
N VAL A 21 -9.42 29.32 -25.51
CA VAL A 21 -10.73 29.95 -25.30
C VAL A 21 -10.55 31.37 -24.73
N ARG A 22 -9.55 31.54 -23.87
CA ARG A 22 -9.16 32.84 -23.31
C ARG A 22 -7.64 32.90 -23.20
N ALA A 23 -7.02 33.86 -23.88
CA ALA A 23 -5.59 34.09 -23.81
C ALA A 23 -5.17 34.53 -22.40
N LEU A 24 -3.94 34.21 -22.01
CA LEU A 24 -3.36 34.63 -20.74
C LEU A 24 -3.23 36.17 -20.67
N ASP A 25 -3.78 36.79 -19.62
CA ASP A 25 -3.47 38.20 -19.29
C ASP A 25 -2.17 38.29 -18.50
N SER A 26 -1.05 38.31 -19.22
CA SER A 26 0.31 38.35 -18.65
C SER A 26 0.53 39.59 -17.78
N ARG A 27 -0.14 40.70 -18.06
CA ARG A 27 0.00 41.95 -17.29
C ARG A 27 -0.68 41.84 -15.93
N ALA A 28 -1.92 41.35 -15.90
CA ALA A 28 -2.64 41.08 -14.65
C ALA A 28 -1.95 39.99 -13.83
N ALA A 29 -1.50 38.92 -14.48
CA ALA A 29 -0.74 37.84 -13.85
C ALA A 29 0.53 38.37 -13.17
N ARG A 30 1.36 39.15 -13.88
CA ARG A 30 2.58 39.75 -13.32
C ARG A 30 2.29 40.66 -12.13
N ALA A 31 1.23 41.45 -12.19
CA ALA A 31 0.81 42.29 -11.06
C ALA A 31 0.37 41.46 -9.85
N GLY A 32 -0.31 40.33 -10.06
CA GLY A 32 -0.67 39.38 -9.00
C GLY A 32 0.55 38.71 -8.37
N LEU A 33 1.49 38.24 -9.21
CA LEU A 33 2.75 37.62 -8.77
C LEU A 33 3.59 38.57 -7.92
N LEU A 34 3.67 39.86 -8.30
CA LEU A 34 4.37 40.89 -7.51
C LEU A 34 3.76 41.04 -6.11
N ARG A 35 2.42 41.11 -6.00
CA ARG A 35 1.74 41.19 -4.71
C ARG A 35 2.04 39.98 -3.82
N LEU A 36 2.10 38.78 -4.41
CA LEU A 36 2.47 37.56 -3.68
C LEU A 36 3.93 37.61 -3.16
N ARG A 37 4.88 38.12 -3.96
CA ARG A 37 6.26 38.33 -3.49
C ARG A 37 6.34 39.35 -2.36
N GLU A 38 5.63 40.47 -2.50
CA GLU A 38 5.58 41.52 -1.47
C GLU A 38 4.96 41.02 -0.16
N ALA A 39 4.05 40.03 -0.23
CA ALA A 39 3.50 39.33 0.92
C ALA A 39 4.46 38.30 1.56
N GLY A 40 5.65 38.09 0.99
CA GLY A 40 6.66 37.19 1.53
C GLY A 40 6.63 35.76 0.98
N ILE A 41 5.75 35.44 0.02
CA ILE A 41 5.70 34.11 -0.61
C ILE A 41 6.94 33.92 -1.49
N THR A 42 7.68 32.82 -1.30
CA THR A 42 8.94 32.51 -2.01
C THR A 42 8.87 31.33 -2.96
N SER A 43 7.83 30.50 -2.85
CA SER A 43 7.61 29.31 -3.67
C SER A 43 6.21 29.29 -4.27
N LEU A 44 6.07 28.80 -5.50
CA LEU A 44 4.81 28.75 -6.24
C LEU A 44 4.58 27.40 -6.91
N ALA A 45 3.31 26.98 -6.88
CA ALA A 45 2.78 25.97 -7.79
C ALA A 45 1.82 26.63 -8.79
N ILE A 46 1.96 26.30 -10.07
CA ILE A 46 1.12 26.82 -11.15
C ILE A 46 0.32 25.65 -11.71
N VAL A 47 -1.00 25.79 -11.71
CA VAL A 47 -1.94 24.73 -12.13
C VAL A 47 -3.05 25.35 -12.97
N LEU A 48 -3.05 25.10 -14.28
CA LEU A 48 -4.09 25.54 -15.20
C LEU A 48 -4.88 24.34 -15.75
N LEU A 49 -6.14 24.56 -16.15
CA LEU A 49 -6.94 23.50 -16.75
C LEU A 49 -6.39 23.15 -18.14
N HIS A 50 -6.37 21.86 -18.48
CA HIS A 50 -5.88 21.35 -19.77
C HIS A 50 -4.42 21.67 -20.11
N SER A 51 -3.59 22.09 -19.14
CA SER A 51 -2.14 22.25 -19.33
C SER A 51 -1.40 20.95 -19.68
N TRP A 52 -2.04 19.80 -19.45
CA TRP A 52 -1.56 18.49 -19.89
C TRP A 52 -1.68 18.28 -21.41
N ILE A 53 -2.53 19.06 -22.10
CA ILE A 53 -2.65 19.10 -23.57
C ILE A 53 -1.68 20.13 -24.12
N ASP A 54 -1.74 21.35 -23.61
CA ASP A 54 -0.89 22.46 -24.02
C ASP A 54 -0.39 23.23 -22.78
N PRO A 55 0.90 23.12 -22.43
CA PRO A 55 1.46 23.75 -21.25
C PRO A 55 1.86 25.22 -21.47
N ALA A 56 1.66 25.81 -22.65
CA ALA A 56 2.21 27.12 -23.02
C ALA A 56 1.94 28.21 -21.98
N HIS A 57 0.69 28.35 -21.52
CA HIS A 57 0.34 29.35 -20.52
C HIS A 57 0.93 29.07 -19.13
N GLU A 58 1.12 27.80 -18.73
CA GLU A 58 1.82 27.50 -17.47
C GLU A 58 3.31 27.86 -17.56
N LEU A 59 3.94 27.61 -18.70
CA LEU A 59 5.34 27.94 -18.94
C LEU A 59 5.57 29.45 -18.93
N GLU A 60 4.71 30.22 -19.60
CA GLU A 60 4.77 31.69 -19.60
C GLU A 60 4.60 32.26 -18.18
N LEU A 61 3.63 31.76 -17.40
CA LEU A 61 3.47 32.15 -15.99
C LEU A 61 4.71 31.81 -15.15
N ALA A 62 5.36 30.67 -15.42
CA ALA A 62 6.55 30.27 -14.68
C ALA A 62 7.74 31.19 -14.98
N GLU A 63 7.91 31.61 -16.23
CA GLU A 63 8.90 32.61 -16.61
C GLU A 63 8.63 33.95 -15.92
N LEU A 64 7.39 34.46 -15.98
CA LEU A 64 6.99 35.69 -15.29
C LEU A 64 7.23 35.62 -13.78
N ALA A 65 6.94 34.49 -13.15
CA ALA A 65 7.20 34.29 -11.72
C ALA A 65 8.70 34.36 -11.40
N ARG A 66 9.56 33.73 -12.21
CA ARG A 66 11.02 33.82 -12.04
C ARG A 66 11.53 35.24 -12.23
N GLU A 67 11.03 35.98 -13.22
CA GLU A 67 11.37 37.39 -13.43
C GLU A 67 10.97 38.30 -12.26
N VAL A 68 9.83 38.00 -11.64
CA VAL A 68 9.32 38.70 -10.44
C VAL A 68 10.14 38.31 -9.19
N GLY A 69 10.95 37.27 -9.25
CA GLY A 69 11.93 36.90 -8.24
C GLY A 69 11.51 35.73 -7.34
N PHE A 70 10.57 34.87 -7.79
CA PHE A 70 10.33 33.59 -7.12
C PHE A 70 11.51 32.64 -7.35
N GLU A 71 12.03 32.04 -6.28
CA GLU A 71 13.19 31.14 -6.34
C GLU A 71 12.78 29.72 -6.74
N HIS A 72 11.57 29.31 -6.33
CA HIS A 72 11.04 27.98 -6.60
C HIS A 72 9.67 28.09 -7.28
N VAL A 73 9.58 27.57 -8.50
CA VAL A 73 8.37 27.58 -9.32
C VAL A 73 8.15 26.19 -9.90
N THR A 74 7.05 25.56 -9.54
CA THR A 74 6.63 24.25 -10.05
C THR A 74 5.41 24.41 -10.94
N THR A 75 5.50 23.98 -12.20
CA THR A 75 4.33 23.85 -13.08
C THR A 75 3.73 22.46 -12.95
N SER A 76 2.41 22.37 -13.06
CA SER A 76 1.71 21.09 -12.96
C SER A 76 2.07 20.13 -14.10
N GLY A 77 2.37 20.66 -15.29
CA GLY A 77 2.92 19.90 -16.41
C GLY A 77 4.29 19.27 -16.12
N ALA A 78 5.16 19.94 -15.35
CA ALA A 78 6.48 19.40 -14.99
C ALA A 78 6.40 18.22 -14.00
N CYS A 79 5.32 18.11 -13.22
CA CYS A 79 5.05 16.94 -12.38
C CYS A 79 4.48 15.74 -13.17
N GLY A 80 3.96 15.99 -14.37
CA GLY A 80 3.37 14.99 -15.26
C GLY A 80 2.18 15.56 -16.03
N ALA A 81 2.12 15.28 -17.33
CA ALA A 81 1.02 15.69 -18.22
C ALA A 81 -0.21 14.76 -18.07
N LEU A 82 -0.82 14.77 -16.88
CA LEU A 82 -1.97 13.94 -16.52
C LEU A 82 -3.29 14.74 -16.53
N ILE A 83 -4.39 14.16 -17.01
CA ILE A 83 -5.67 14.88 -17.23
C ILE A 83 -6.31 15.49 -15.96
N LYS A 84 -6.33 14.77 -14.83
CA LYS A 84 -7.10 15.18 -13.63
C LYS A 84 -6.48 16.37 -12.90
N LEU A 85 -7.15 17.53 -12.93
CA LEU A 85 -6.67 18.80 -12.36
C LEU A 85 -6.33 18.70 -10.86
N VAL A 86 -7.21 18.13 -10.03
CA VAL A 86 -7.04 18.16 -8.57
C VAL A 86 -5.84 17.32 -8.12
N PRO A 87 -5.69 16.03 -8.48
CA PRO A 87 -4.50 15.27 -8.14
C PRO A 87 -3.20 15.84 -8.74
N ARG A 88 -3.25 16.33 -9.99
CA ARG A 88 -2.10 16.99 -10.63
C ARG A 88 -1.68 18.26 -9.87
N GLY A 89 -2.65 19.09 -9.48
CA GLY A 89 -2.43 20.29 -8.68
C GLY A 89 -1.92 20.00 -7.28
N ARG A 90 -2.45 18.97 -6.60
CA ARG A 90 -1.94 18.55 -5.28
C ARG A 90 -0.48 18.12 -5.34
N THR A 91 -0.08 17.41 -6.40
CA THR A 91 1.31 17.02 -6.64
C THR A 91 2.21 18.24 -6.86
N ALA A 92 1.77 19.21 -7.68
CA ALA A 92 2.52 20.44 -7.91
C ALA A 92 2.68 21.30 -6.65
N VAL A 93 1.63 21.39 -5.83
CA VAL A 93 1.67 22.09 -4.54
C VAL A 93 2.62 21.40 -3.57
N LEU A 94 2.57 20.06 -3.48
CA LEU A 94 3.49 19.30 -2.64
C LEU A 94 4.95 19.52 -3.06
N ASP A 95 5.24 19.46 -4.35
CA ASP A 95 6.59 19.64 -4.89
C ASP A 95 7.13 21.06 -4.61
N ALA A 96 6.29 22.08 -4.83
CA ALA A 96 6.63 23.47 -4.52
C ALA A 96 6.85 23.70 -3.01
N TYR A 97 6.13 22.97 -2.17
CA TYR A 97 6.29 23.03 -0.71
C TYR A 97 7.58 22.34 -0.24
N LEU A 98 7.89 21.15 -0.75
CA LEU A 98 8.99 20.31 -0.27
C LEU A 98 10.34 20.65 -0.89
N SER A 99 10.39 20.99 -2.19
CA SER A 99 11.64 21.19 -2.91
C SER A 99 12.58 22.24 -2.29
N PRO A 100 12.11 23.40 -1.77
CA PRO A 100 12.98 24.37 -1.11
C PRO A 100 13.64 23.82 0.16
N VAL A 101 12.86 23.11 0.98
CA VAL A 101 13.34 22.49 2.23
C VAL A 101 14.36 21.39 1.92
N LEU A 102 14.08 20.60 0.88
CA LEU A 102 14.94 19.53 0.42
C LEU A 102 16.27 20.07 -0.12
N GLN A 103 16.24 21.08 -1.00
CA GLN A 103 17.47 21.69 -1.52
C GLN A 103 18.33 22.26 -0.40
N ALA A 104 17.76 22.97 0.56
CA ALA A 104 18.51 23.46 1.71
C ALA A 104 19.20 22.31 2.50
N TYR A 105 18.57 21.12 2.58
CA TYR A 105 19.20 19.93 3.17
C TYR A 105 20.31 19.36 2.30
N ILE A 106 20.06 19.17 1.01
CA ILE A 106 21.05 18.68 0.04
C ILE A 106 22.29 19.56 0.05
N ASP A 107 22.12 20.88 0.08
CA ASP A 107 23.21 21.86 0.08
C ASP A 107 24.09 21.72 1.31
N ARG A 108 23.49 21.49 2.48
CA ARG A 108 24.23 21.24 3.73
C ARG A 108 25.02 19.94 3.66
N VAL A 109 24.41 18.86 3.13
CA VAL A 109 25.08 17.56 2.98
C VAL A 109 26.23 17.67 1.98
N ALA A 110 26.00 18.28 0.83
CA ALA A 110 27.01 18.50 -0.20
C ALA A 110 28.17 19.36 0.32
N SER A 111 27.89 20.40 1.10
CA SER A 111 28.93 21.21 1.75
C SER A 111 29.71 20.44 2.80
N ALA A 112 29.06 19.58 3.59
CA ALA A 112 29.71 18.77 4.62
C ALA A 112 30.58 17.66 4.02
N LEU A 113 30.23 17.18 2.82
CA LEU A 113 30.94 16.15 2.07
C LEU A 113 31.80 16.75 0.94
N ALA A 114 32.15 18.03 1.02
CA ALA A 114 32.96 18.69 0.00
C ALA A 114 34.26 17.90 -0.27
N GLY A 115 34.47 17.49 -1.52
CA GLY A 115 35.60 16.67 -1.96
C GLY A 115 35.33 15.16 -2.00
N VAL A 116 34.17 14.68 -1.51
CA VAL A 116 33.72 13.29 -1.62
C VAL A 116 32.92 13.11 -2.90
N GLY A 117 33.61 12.98 -4.03
CA GLY A 117 33.07 12.49 -5.31
C GLY A 117 31.68 13.00 -5.72
N GLU A 118 30.92 12.12 -6.37
CA GLU A 118 29.55 12.37 -6.80
C GLU A 118 28.56 12.04 -5.67
N LEU A 119 27.57 12.91 -5.47
CA LEU A 119 26.52 12.74 -4.47
C LEU A 119 25.17 12.49 -5.16
N LEU A 120 24.65 11.29 -4.99
CA LEU A 120 23.39 10.83 -5.57
C LEU A 120 22.33 10.62 -4.48
N PHE A 121 21.07 10.78 -4.87
CA PHE A 121 19.92 10.67 -3.97
C PHE A 121 18.94 9.61 -4.50
N MET A 122 18.45 8.77 -3.59
CA MET A 122 17.41 7.80 -3.89
C MET A 122 16.07 8.49 -4.13
N GLN A 123 15.41 8.10 -5.22
CA GLN A 123 14.06 8.55 -5.56
C GLN A 123 13.00 7.51 -5.15
N SER A 124 11.74 7.95 -5.04
CA SER A 124 10.58 7.07 -4.83
C SER A 124 10.43 6.00 -5.91
N SER A 125 10.98 6.22 -7.11
CA SER A 125 11.02 5.25 -8.22
C SER A 125 11.96 4.05 -7.94
N GLY A 126 12.82 4.14 -6.92
CA GLY A 126 13.87 3.15 -6.65
C GLY A 126 15.13 3.34 -7.49
N GLY A 127 15.24 4.42 -8.28
CA GLY A 127 16.48 4.80 -8.92
C GLY A 127 17.13 6.01 -8.24
N LEU A 128 18.36 6.30 -8.65
CA LEU A 128 19.12 7.44 -8.17
C LEU A 128 18.92 8.65 -9.08
N ALA A 129 19.15 9.84 -8.54
CA ALA A 129 19.35 11.07 -9.30
C ALA A 129 20.39 11.98 -8.66
N ASP A 130 20.97 12.86 -9.47
CA ASP A 130 21.85 13.91 -8.97
C ASP A 130 21.06 15.01 -8.22
N ARG A 131 21.79 15.97 -7.64
CA ARG A 131 21.23 17.13 -6.93
C ARG A 131 20.29 18.00 -7.79
N ALA A 132 20.54 18.13 -9.09
CA ALA A 132 19.76 19.01 -9.97
C ALA A 132 18.43 18.38 -10.39
N HIS A 133 18.36 17.04 -10.42
CA HIS A 133 17.20 16.26 -10.84
C HIS A 133 16.42 15.66 -9.66
N PHE A 134 16.80 15.99 -8.43
CA PHE A 134 16.11 15.53 -7.22
C PHE A 134 15.08 16.57 -6.71
N ALA A 135 13.81 16.35 -7.09
CA ALA A 135 12.67 17.18 -6.70
C ALA A 135 11.94 16.63 -5.46
N GLY A 136 11.27 17.50 -4.70
CA GLY A 136 10.54 17.15 -3.48
C GLY A 136 9.51 16.04 -3.67
N ARG A 137 8.80 16.05 -4.80
CA ARG A 137 7.81 15.02 -5.16
C ARG A 137 8.41 13.63 -5.37
N ASN A 138 9.69 13.55 -5.75
CA ASN A 138 10.41 12.30 -5.99
C ASN A 138 11.17 11.81 -4.74
N ALA A 139 11.14 12.57 -3.64
CA ALA A 139 11.91 12.25 -2.43
C ALA A 139 11.08 11.46 -1.39
N VAL A 140 9.75 11.46 -1.52
CA VAL A 140 8.85 10.87 -0.53
C VAL A 140 8.93 9.34 -0.60
N LEU A 141 9.09 8.65 0.53
CA LEU A 141 9.32 7.19 0.60
C LEU A 141 10.59 6.70 -0.13
N SER A 142 11.60 7.57 -0.33
CA SER A 142 12.89 7.17 -0.93
C SER A 142 13.66 6.13 -0.11
N GLY A 143 13.62 6.19 1.22
CA GLY A 143 14.28 5.19 2.08
C GLY A 143 13.73 3.77 1.86
N PRO A 144 12.41 3.55 2.03
CA PRO A 144 11.75 2.28 1.73
C PRO A 144 11.98 1.79 0.29
N ALA A 145 12.05 2.70 -0.70
CA ALA A 145 12.37 2.36 -2.08
C ALA A 145 13.73 1.65 -2.21
N GLY A 146 14.76 2.13 -1.50
CA GLY A 146 16.04 1.42 -1.38
C GLY A 146 15.90 0.03 -0.75
N GLY A 147 15.04 -0.11 0.27
CA GLY A 147 14.73 -1.41 0.88
C GLY A 147 14.15 -2.41 -0.12
N VAL A 148 13.21 -1.97 -0.97
CA VAL A 148 12.62 -2.80 -2.02
C VAL A 148 13.66 -3.25 -3.04
N VAL A 149 14.50 -2.35 -3.54
CA VAL A 149 15.60 -2.71 -4.46
C VAL A 149 16.52 -3.73 -3.80
N GLY A 150 16.93 -3.46 -2.56
CA GLY A 150 17.79 -4.39 -1.81
C GLY A 150 17.17 -5.77 -1.61
N ALA A 151 15.88 -5.84 -1.29
CA ALA A 151 15.15 -7.10 -1.15
C ALA A 151 15.07 -7.88 -2.47
N ILE A 152 14.77 -7.20 -3.59
CA ILE A 152 14.66 -7.84 -4.91
C ILE A 152 16.02 -8.35 -5.38
N GLU A 153 17.04 -7.49 -5.41
CA GLU A 153 18.35 -7.86 -5.97
C GLU A 153 19.04 -8.96 -5.16
N THR A 154 18.95 -8.91 -3.82
CA THR A 154 19.52 -9.96 -2.96
C THR A 154 18.77 -11.28 -3.05
N ALA A 155 17.43 -11.24 -3.20
CA ALA A 155 16.63 -12.45 -3.37
C ALA A 155 16.86 -13.10 -4.74
N ARG A 156 16.97 -12.31 -5.81
CA ARG A 156 17.32 -12.80 -7.15
C ARG A 156 18.67 -13.50 -7.17
N GLN A 157 19.68 -12.92 -6.52
CA GLN A 157 20.99 -13.58 -6.39
C GLN A 157 20.89 -14.92 -5.63
N ALA A 158 19.99 -15.01 -4.65
CA ALA A 158 19.71 -16.24 -3.92
C ALA A 158 18.78 -17.23 -4.68
N GLY A 159 18.36 -16.90 -5.91
CA GLY A 159 17.52 -17.76 -6.76
C GLY A 159 16.01 -17.61 -6.53
N PHE A 160 15.55 -16.48 -5.97
CA PHE A 160 14.14 -16.20 -5.73
C PHE A 160 13.65 -15.02 -6.57
N ASP A 161 12.79 -15.29 -7.56
CA ASP A 161 12.23 -14.28 -8.47
C ASP A 161 10.79 -13.85 -8.12
N LYS A 162 10.20 -14.47 -7.10
CA LYS A 162 8.86 -14.15 -6.58
C LYS A 162 8.94 -13.94 -5.09
N ILE A 163 8.80 -12.68 -4.65
CA ILE A 163 9.00 -12.32 -3.26
C ILE A 163 7.90 -11.42 -2.71
N ILE A 164 7.76 -11.49 -1.39
CA ILE A 164 7.09 -10.48 -0.58
C ILE A 164 8.17 -9.85 0.29
N GLY A 165 8.45 -8.56 0.11
CA GLY A 165 9.34 -7.82 0.97
C GLY A 165 8.64 -7.43 2.27
N PHE A 166 9.34 -7.60 3.39
CA PHE A 166 8.88 -7.28 4.74
C PHE A 166 9.99 -6.56 5.50
N ASP A 167 10.00 -5.23 5.43
CA ASP A 167 10.89 -4.35 6.19
C ASP A 167 10.22 -3.98 7.51
N MET A 168 10.71 -4.47 8.64
CA MET A 168 10.17 -4.05 9.93
C MET A 168 11.22 -3.32 10.75
N GLY A 169 10.96 -2.04 10.97
CA GLY A 169 11.76 -1.16 11.82
C GLY A 169 11.14 -0.93 13.20
N GLY A 170 11.58 0.14 13.86
CA GLY A 170 11.11 0.53 15.18
C GLY A 170 9.78 1.29 15.20
N THR A 171 9.22 1.70 14.06
CA THR A 171 7.98 2.53 14.03
C THR A 171 6.94 2.03 13.04
N SER A 172 7.38 1.57 11.88
CA SER A 172 6.53 1.04 10.81
C SER A 172 7.06 -0.28 10.27
N THR A 173 6.23 -0.94 9.48
CA THR A 173 6.64 -1.99 8.56
C THR A 173 6.34 -1.54 7.14
N ASP A 174 7.31 -1.63 6.24
CA ASP A 174 7.09 -1.42 4.81
C ASP A 174 7.02 -2.76 4.09
N VAL A 175 5.97 -2.97 3.31
CA VAL A 175 5.74 -4.22 2.57
C VAL A 175 5.65 -3.96 1.08
N CYS A 176 6.24 -4.86 0.29
CA CYS A 176 6.18 -4.81 -1.17
C CYS A 176 5.95 -6.21 -1.74
N HIS A 177 5.47 -6.26 -2.98
CA HIS A 177 5.31 -7.49 -3.74
C HIS A 177 6.16 -7.40 -5.02
N TYR A 178 6.78 -8.51 -5.39
CA TYR A 178 7.55 -8.64 -6.62
C TYR A 178 7.24 -9.98 -7.27
N GLY A 179 6.58 -9.92 -8.44
CA GLY A 179 6.24 -11.09 -9.26
C GLY A 179 7.09 -11.23 -10.53
N GLY A 180 8.33 -10.72 -10.53
CA GLY A 180 9.25 -10.74 -11.68
C GLY A 180 9.52 -9.38 -12.33
N ARG A 181 8.84 -8.30 -11.87
CA ARG A 181 9.11 -6.91 -12.29
C ARG A 181 8.87 -5.94 -11.14
N TYR A 182 9.50 -4.77 -11.20
CA TYR A 182 9.26 -3.69 -10.25
C TYR A 182 7.81 -3.17 -10.42
N GLU A 183 7.04 -3.20 -9.34
CA GLU A 183 5.65 -2.75 -9.33
C GLU A 183 5.55 -1.27 -8.96
N ARG A 184 4.59 -0.56 -9.55
CA ARG A 184 4.41 0.89 -9.40
C ARG A 184 3.05 1.24 -8.83
N ALA A 185 3.04 2.25 -7.98
CA ALA A 185 1.84 3.01 -7.64
C ALA A 185 1.81 4.29 -8.49
N GLU A 186 0.71 4.53 -9.20
CA GLU A 186 0.47 5.79 -9.93
C GLU A 186 -0.01 6.92 -9.02
N GLU A 187 -0.67 6.55 -7.92
CA GLU A 187 -1.24 7.46 -6.94
C GLU A 187 -0.98 6.92 -5.53
N ALA A 188 -0.51 7.79 -4.64
CA ALA A 188 -0.28 7.46 -3.24
C ALA A 188 -0.88 8.55 -2.34
N GLU A 189 -1.43 8.15 -1.19
CA GLU A 189 -1.87 9.08 -0.15
C GLU A 189 -0.82 9.17 0.95
N LEU A 190 -0.28 10.37 1.15
CA LEU A 190 0.83 10.64 2.05
C LEU A 190 0.40 11.72 3.04
N ALA A 191 0.23 11.35 4.31
CA ALA A 191 -0.24 12.26 5.37
C ALA A 191 -1.51 13.06 4.98
N GLY A 192 -2.46 12.40 4.30
CA GLY A 192 -3.70 13.01 3.82
C GLY A 192 -3.56 13.79 2.50
N VAL A 193 -2.40 13.72 1.83
CA VAL A 193 -2.12 14.37 0.54
C VAL A 193 -1.97 13.33 -0.55
N THR A 194 -2.86 13.38 -1.54
CA THR A 194 -2.78 12.55 -2.74
C THR A 194 -1.70 13.07 -3.68
N VAL A 195 -0.79 12.19 -4.09
CA VAL A 195 0.35 12.48 -4.96
C VAL A 195 0.31 11.53 -6.16
N ARG A 196 0.54 12.08 -7.36
CA ARG A 196 0.60 11.30 -8.62
C ARG A 196 1.99 11.33 -9.23
N VAL A 197 2.91 10.61 -8.60
CA VAL A 197 4.28 10.42 -9.09
C VAL A 197 4.52 8.92 -9.16
N PRO A 198 5.06 8.39 -10.27
CA PRO A 198 5.44 6.99 -10.36
C PRO A 198 6.44 6.64 -9.26
N MET A 199 6.03 5.79 -8.33
CA MET A 199 6.87 5.30 -7.24
C MET A 199 6.77 3.79 -7.13
N LEU A 200 7.76 3.17 -6.49
CA LEU A 200 7.65 1.76 -6.11
C LEU A 200 6.38 1.55 -5.27
N ASP A 201 5.66 0.47 -5.56
CA ASP A 201 4.43 0.13 -4.83
C ASP A 201 4.80 -0.40 -3.44
N ILE A 202 4.84 0.52 -2.48
CA ILE A 202 5.22 0.28 -1.10
C ILE A 202 4.03 0.58 -0.22
N HIS A 203 3.70 -0.39 0.63
CA HIS A 203 2.63 -0.24 1.60
C HIS A 203 3.21 -0.17 3.00
N THR A 204 3.08 0.98 3.63
CA THR A 204 3.50 1.19 5.01
C THR A 204 2.37 0.82 5.96
N VAL A 205 2.67 -0.10 6.89
CA VAL A 205 1.79 -0.53 7.97
C VAL A 205 2.22 0.17 9.24
N ALA A 206 1.26 0.72 9.99
CA ALA A 206 1.48 1.30 11.32
C ALA A 206 1.68 0.22 12.41
N ALA A 207 2.58 -0.72 12.14
CA ALA A 207 2.97 -1.82 13.00
C ALA A 207 4.50 -1.95 12.91
N GLY A 208 5.23 -1.52 13.95
CA GLY A 208 6.68 -1.65 14.07
C GLY A 208 7.05 -2.07 15.50
N GLY A 209 8.35 -2.16 15.81
CA GLY A 209 8.80 -2.53 17.16
C GLY A 209 8.28 -1.58 18.27
N GLY A 210 8.06 -0.31 17.93
CA GLY A 210 7.55 0.72 18.84
C GLY A 210 6.03 0.81 18.92
N SER A 211 5.26 0.03 18.15
CA SER A 211 3.79 0.12 18.18
C SER A 211 3.25 -0.17 19.58
N VAL A 212 2.48 0.77 20.12
CA VAL A 212 2.03 0.77 21.52
C VAL A 212 0.97 -0.31 21.75
N LEU A 213 1.06 -0.98 22.90
CA LEU A 213 0.11 -2.01 23.33
C LEU A 213 -0.90 -1.41 24.31
N SER A 214 -2.20 -1.62 24.07
CA SER A 214 -3.26 -1.13 24.95
C SER A 214 -4.34 -2.18 25.21
N TYR A 215 -5.04 -2.01 26.34
CA TYR A 215 -6.16 -2.84 26.76
C TYR A 215 -7.25 -1.96 27.38
N ASP A 216 -8.43 -1.93 26.75
CA ASP A 216 -9.58 -1.10 27.15
C ASP A 216 -10.49 -1.77 28.19
N GLY A 217 -10.20 -3.01 28.58
CA GLY A 217 -11.04 -3.82 29.47
C GLY A 217 -11.87 -4.89 28.75
N ALA A 218 -11.93 -4.83 27.41
CA ALA A 218 -12.60 -5.84 26.59
C ALA A 218 -11.70 -6.34 25.44
N ARG A 219 -10.87 -5.48 24.85
CA ARG A 219 -10.06 -5.79 23.66
C ARG A 219 -8.60 -5.38 23.84
N PHE A 220 -7.72 -6.21 23.29
CA PHE A 220 -6.30 -5.90 23.11
C PHE A 220 -6.09 -5.18 21.78
N GLN A 221 -5.24 -4.15 21.77
CA GLN A 221 -4.91 -3.38 20.56
C GLN A 221 -3.40 -3.16 20.44
N VAL A 222 -2.92 -3.11 19.19
CA VAL A 222 -1.51 -2.84 18.85
C VAL A 222 -1.48 -1.68 17.85
N GLY A 223 -0.85 -0.58 18.22
CA GLY A 223 -0.84 0.65 17.44
C GLY A 223 -2.21 1.36 17.41
N PRO A 224 -2.40 2.35 16.53
CA PRO A 224 -1.43 2.87 15.55
C PRO A 224 -0.34 3.76 16.17
N GLU A 225 -0.49 4.16 17.43
CA GLU A 225 0.52 4.96 18.13
C GLU A 225 1.85 4.23 18.24
N SER A 226 2.96 4.98 18.18
CA SER A 226 4.31 4.46 18.30
C SER A 226 5.05 5.14 19.45
N ALA A 227 5.78 4.35 20.23
CA ALA A 227 6.70 4.82 21.26
C ALA A 227 7.97 5.48 20.68
N GLY A 228 8.20 5.33 19.37
CA GLY A 228 9.37 5.84 18.67
C GLY A 228 10.69 5.30 19.24
N ALA A 229 11.76 6.08 19.12
CA ALA A 229 13.06 5.77 19.76
C ALA A 229 13.23 6.46 21.13
N SER A 230 12.45 7.51 21.41
CA SER A 230 12.49 8.27 22.66
C SER A 230 11.08 8.78 22.99
N PRO A 231 10.47 8.40 24.14
CA PRO A 231 11.06 7.57 25.19
C PRO A 231 11.28 6.10 24.79
N GLY A 232 10.68 5.65 23.68
CA GLY A 232 10.83 4.28 23.18
C GLY A 232 10.01 3.25 23.96
N PRO A 233 10.09 1.96 23.58
CA PRO A 233 9.51 0.85 24.33
C PRO A 233 9.89 0.87 25.82
N ALA A 234 9.10 0.24 26.68
CA ALA A 234 9.35 0.22 28.11
C ALA A 234 10.74 -0.35 28.45
N CYS A 235 11.16 -1.37 27.72
CA CYS A 235 12.46 -2.02 27.86
C CYS A 235 13.64 -1.13 27.45
N TYR A 236 13.42 0.05 26.89
CA TYR A 236 14.50 1.04 26.69
C TYR A 236 14.86 1.78 27.97
N GLY A 237 14.10 1.61 29.07
CA GLY A 237 14.44 2.15 30.38
C GLY A 237 14.26 3.67 30.52
N ARG A 238 13.52 4.32 29.62
CA ARG A 238 13.28 5.78 29.62
C ARG A 238 11.85 6.17 29.99
N GLY A 239 11.10 5.24 30.58
CA GLY A 239 9.73 5.45 31.04
C GLY A 239 8.63 5.31 29.97
N GLY A 240 8.97 4.95 28.72
CA GLY A 240 8.00 4.85 27.61
C GLY A 240 7.02 3.66 27.73
N PRO A 241 5.93 3.64 26.95
CA PRO A 241 4.82 2.69 27.10
C PRO A 241 5.20 1.24 26.74
N LEU A 242 4.30 0.28 26.99
CA LEU A 242 4.45 -1.06 26.42
C LEU A 242 4.33 -0.98 24.90
N ALA A 243 5.25 -1.64 24.19
CA ALA A 243 5.30 -1.70 22.74
C ALA A 243 5.64 -3.13 22.24
N VAL A 244 5.59 -3.36 20.93
CA VAL A 244 5.87 -4.67 20.31
C VAL A 244 7.25 -5.23 20.70
N THR A 245 8.29 -4.41 20.81
CA THR A 245 9.62 -4.85 21.28
C THR A 245 9.58 -5.43 22.70
N ASP A 246 8.72 -4.89 23.57
CA ASP A 246 8.57 -5.37 24.96
C ASP A 246 8.02 -6.81 25.00
N ILE A 247 7.20 -7.20 24.02
CA ILE A 247 6.71 -8.58 23.87
C ILE A 247 7.90 -9.53 23.73
N HIS A 248 8.81 -9.23 22.80
CA HIS A 248 9.96 -10.09 22.55
C HIS A 248 10.95 -10.09 23.71
N ALA A 249 11.07 -8.98 24.44
CA ALA A 249 11.84 -8.93 25.68
C ALA A 249 11.27 -9.88 26.76
N VAL A 250 9.97 -9.78 27.08
CA VAL A 250 9.39 -10.59 28.18
C VAL A 250 9.18 -12.06 27.83
N LEU A 251 9.02 -12.38 26.55
CA LEU A 251 8.93 -13.76 26.05
C LEU A 251 10.30 -14.42 25.87
N GLY A 252 11.41 -13.76 26.23
CA GLY A 252 12.76 -14.31 26.14
C GLY A 252 13.27 -14.48 24.70
N ARG A 253 12.72 -13.72 23.76
CA ARG A 253 13.13 -13.70 22.35
C ARG A 253 14.29 -12.73 22.10
N LEU A 254 14.41 -11.68 22.91
CA LEU A 254 15.55 -10.77 22.94
C LEU A 254 16.39 -11.00 24.21
N GLN A 255 17.72 -10.93 24.07
CA GLN A 255 18.68 -11.12 25.16
C GLN A 255 19.44 -9.80 25.41
N ALA A 256 19.29 -9.21 26.58
CA ALA A 256 19.84 -7.88 26.89
C ALA A 256 21.37 -7.83 26.76
N GLU A 257 22.06 -8.94 27.02
CA GLU A 257 23.52 -9.08 26.99
C GLU A 257 24.11 -9.00 25.57
N HIS A 258 23.28 -9.25 24.55
CA HIS A 258 23.69 -9.24 23.15
C HIS A 258 23.31 -7.97 22.39
N PHE A 259 22.68 -7.02 23.09
CA PHE A 259 22.42 -5.69 22.55
C PHE A 259 23.52 -4.69 22.94
N PRO A 260 23.78 -3.67 22.09
CA PRO A 260 24.65 -2.57 22.48
C PRO A 260 24.09 -1.84 23.70
N ARG A 261 24.99 -1.40 24.60
CA ARG A 261 24.63 -0.62 25.80
C ARG A 261 24.33 0.83 25.43
N ILE A 262 23.19 1.06 24.79
CA ILE A 262 22.74 2.38 24.29
C ILE A 262 21.37 2.79 24.84
N PHE A 263 20.88 2.08 25.86
CA PHE A 263 19.56 2.31 26.46
C PHE A 263 19.67 3.12 27.75
N GLY A 264 18.52 3.36 28.38
CA GLY A 264 18.39 4.17 29.59
C GLY A 264 18.44 5.67 29.30
N PRO A 265 18.26 6.51 30.34
CA PRO A 265 18.27 7.97 30.21
C PRO A 265 19.59 8.49 29.62
N ASP A 266 20.71 7.89 30.05
CA ASP A 266 22.08 8.28 29.71
C ASP A 266 22.67 7.55 28.49
N GLN A 267 21.89 6.70 27.81
CA GLN A 267 22.30 5.93 26.61
C GLN A 267 23.55 5.06 26.82
N ASN A 268 23.66 4.43 27.99
CA ASN A 268 24.80 3.58 28.37
C ASN A 268 24.38 2.29 29.10
N ALA A 269 23.08 2.03 29.20
CA ALA A 269 22.51 0.88 29.90
C ALA A 269 22.17 -0.27 28.92
N PRO A 270 22.10 -1.53 29.40
CA PRO A 270 21.50 -2.63 28.64
C PRO A 270 19.99 -2.46 28.53
N LEU A 271 19.35 -3.32 27.74
CA LEU A 271 17.90 -3.42 27.66
C LEU A 271 17.30 -3.78 29.04
N ASP A 272 16.25 -3.08 29.47
CA ASP A 272 15.60 -3.26 30.77
C ASP A 272 14.39 -4.19 30.65
N ILE A 273 14.63 -5.50 30.69
CA ILE A 273 13.57 -6.51 30.56
C ILE A 273 12.59 -6.44 31.74
N GLU A 274 13.07 -6.08 32.93
CA GLU A 274 12.22 -5.98 34.13
C GLU A 274 11.24 -4.82 34.04
N ALA A 275 11.63 -3.66 33.50
CA ALA A 275 10.71 -2.55 33.26
C ALA A 275 9.53 -2.95 32.35
N ALA A 276 9.77 -3.79 31.33
CA ALA A 276 8.73 -4.35 30.49
C ALA A 276 7.86 -5.36 31.25
N ARG A 277 8.49 -6.28 32.00
CA ARG A 277 7.81 -7.33 32.78
C ARG A 277 6.89 -6.74 33.88
N ASP A 278 7.32 -5.67 34.53
CA ASP A 278 6.51 -4.93 35.52
C ASP A 278 5.25 -4.33 34.90
N LYS A 279 5.37 -3.73 33.71
CA LYS A 279 4.22 -3.15 33.00
C LYS A 279 3.28 -4.24 32.49
N PHE A 280 3.81 -5.33 31.96
CA PHE A 280 2.98 -6.47 31.56
C PHE A 280 2.26 -7.11 32.74
N SER A 281 2.88 -7.22 33.92
CA SER A 281 2.23 -7.77 35.12
C SER A 281 0.95 -7.01 35.47
N ARG A 282 0.99 -5.68 35.48
CA ARG A 282 -0.19 -4.83 35.74
C ARG A 282 -1.29 -5.00 34.68
N LEU A 283 -0.91 -5.20 33.42
CA LEU A 283 -1.88 -5.39 32.34
C LEU A 283 -2.48 -6.81 32.35
N ALA A 284 -1.66 -7.82 32.65
CA ALA A 284 -2.05 -9.21 32.79
C ALA A 284 -3.04 -9.41 33.94
N GLU A 285 -2.82 -8.75 35.09
CA GLU A 285 -3.77 -8.71 36.22
C GLU A 285 -5.15 -8.20 35.80
N ARG A 286 -5.20 -7.12 35.01
CA ARG A 286 -6.47 -6.56 34.50
C ARG A 286 -7.17 -7.48 33.49
N ALA A 287 -6.42 -8.27 32.73
CA ALA A 287 -6.94 -9.19 31.74
C ALA A 287 -7.28 -10.58 32.32
N GLY A 288 -6.86 -10.89 33.55
CA GLY A 288 -7.00 -12.22 34.14
C GLY A 288 -6.13 -13.29 33.47
N LEU A 289 -4.98 -12.90 32.91
CA LEU A 289 -4.03 -13.78 32.20
C LEU A 289 -2.65 -13.75 32.87
N SER A 290 -1.74 -14.64 32.45
CA SER A 290 -0.32 -14.51 32.81
C SER A 290 0.37 -13.44 31.96
N VAL A 291 1.53 -12.97 32.39
CA VAL A 291 2.39 -12.05 31.62
C VAL A 291 2.67 -12.62 30.23
N GLU A 292 3.08 -13.89 30.17
CA GLU A 292 3.45 -14.56 28.94
C GLU A 292 2.26 -14.77 28.01
N ALA A 293 1.09 -15.16 28.54
CA ALA A 293 -0.13 -15.32 27.75
C ALA A 293 -0.62 -13.98 27.20
N THR A 294 -0.50 -12.90 27.98
CA THR A 294 -0.84 -11.54 27.57
C THR A 294 0.08 -11.06 26.45
N ALA A 295 1.40 -11.20 26.63
CA ALA A 295 2.39 -10.83 25.61
C ALA A 295 2.24 -11.66 24.33
N GLU A 296 2.04 -12.98 24.42
CA GLU A 296 1.77 -13.83 23.26
C GLU A 296 0.44 -13.45 22.56
N GLY A 297 -0.57 -13.00 23.30
CA GLY A 297 -1.82 -12.46 22.76
C GLY A 297 -1.59 -11.22 21.89
N PHE A 298 -0.83 -10.24 22.39
CA PHE A 298 -0.44 -9.08 21.58
C PHE A 298 0.42 -9.45 20.37
N LEU A 299 1.31 -10.45 20.50
CA LEU A 299 2.09 -10.95 19.36
C LEU A 299 1.18 -11.45 18.24
N LYS A 300 0.16 -12.25 18.58
CA LYS A 300 -0.83 -12.75 17.59
C LYS A 300 -1.56 -11.62 16.89
N ILE A 301 -1.92 -10.55 17.60
CA ILE A 301 -2.59 -9.37 17.04
C ILE A 301 -1.65 -8.61 16.10
N ALA A 302 -0.41 -8.35 16.53
CA ALA A 302 0.62 -7.69 15.70
C ALA A 302 0.87 -8.47 14.40
N ILE A 303 1.07 -9.79 14.48
CA ILE A 303 1.23 -10.68 13.33
C ILE A 303 0.01 -10.63 12.41
N THR A 304 -1.19 -10.63 12.97
CA THR A 304 -2.43 -10.57 12.16
C THR A 304 -2.54 -9.25 11.41
N HIS A 305 -2.19 -8.13 12.05
CA HIS A 305 -2.19 -6.82 11.42
C HIS A 305 -1.20 -6.77 10.25
N MET A 306 0.06 -7.19 10.49
CA MET A 306 1.09 -7.24 9.44
C MET A 306 0.72 -8.18 8.29
N ALA A 307 0.24 -9.39 8.59
CA ALA A 307 -0.22 -10.33 7.57
C ALA A 307 -1.47 -9.84 6.81
N GLY A 308 -2.36 -9.11 7.50
CA GLY A 308 -3.53 -8.49 6.90
C GLY A 308 -3.16 -7.45 5.83
N ALA A 309 -2.19 -6.59 6.14
CA ALA A 309 -1.67 -5.61 5.20
C ALA A 309 -0.97 -6.27 4.00
N ILE A 310 -0.14 -7.29 4.24
CA ILE A 310 0.48 -8.05 3.13
C ILE A 310 -0.61 -8.71 2.25
N LYS A 311 -1.67 -9.26 2.87
CA LYS A 311 -2.80 -9.84 2.12
C LYS A 311 -3.57 -8.80 1.30
N GLU A 312 -3.63 -7.55 1.74
CA GLU A 312 -4.26 -6.46 0.97
C GLU A 312 -3.55 -6.24 -0.37
N ILE A 313 -2.22 -6.34 -0.37
CA ILE A 313 -1.37 -6.05 -1.54
C ILE A 313 -1.09 -7.28 -2.40
N THR A 314 -1.46 -8.47 -1.93
CA THR A 314 -1.23 -9.76 -2.60
C THR A 314 -2.55 -10.46 -2.95
N THR A 315 -3.03 -11.36 -2.08
CA THR A 315 -4.26 -12.15 -2.28
C THR A 315 -5.50 -11.29 -2.51
N GLY A 316 -5.58 -10.13 -1.85
CA GLY A 316 -6.63 -9.12 -2.06
C GLY A 316 -6.61 -8.50 -3.46
N ARG A 317 -5.50 -8.64 -4.17
CA ARG A 317 -5.34 -8.26 -5.58
C ARG A 317 -5.48 -9.42 -6.55
N GLY A 318 -5.87 -10.61 -6.08
CA GLY A 318 -6.00 -11.82 -6.89
C GLY A 318 -4.67 -12.53 -7.16
N ILE A 319 -3.61 -12.23 -6.38
CA ILE A 319 -2.30 -12.87 -6.51
C ILE A 319 -2.28 -14.15 -5.67
N ASP A 320 -1.96 -15.27 -6.31
CA ASP A 320 -1.65 -16.53 -5.62
C ASP A 320 -0.21 -16.50 -5.10
N LEU A 321 -0.04 -16.83 -3.83
CA LEU A 321 1.24 -16.80 -3.14
C LEU A 321 1.99 -18.13 -3.17
N GLU A 322 1.50 -19.13 -3.91
CA GLU A 322 2.24 -20.36 -4.15
C GLU A 322 3.62 -20.07 -4.79
N GLY A 323 4.67 -20.63 -4.19
CA GLY A 323 6.06 -20.45 -4.64
C GLY A 323 6.70 -19.11 -4.26
N TYR A 324 5.99 -18.21 -3.56
CA TYR A 324 6.58 -16.95 -3.09
C TYR A 324 7.47 -17.15 -1.86
N THR A 325 8.51 -16.32 -1.76
CA THR A 325 9.41 -16.26 -0.60
C THR A 325 9.20 -14.97 0.18
N LEU A 326 9.07 -15.06 1.51
CA LEU A 326 9.07 -13.87 2.37
C LEU A 326 10.51 -13.38 2.56
N VAL A 327 10.84 -12.21 2.04
CA VAL A 327 12.15 -11.58 2.26
C VAL A 327 12.01 -10.64 3.45
N SER A 328 12.54 -11.07 4.60
CA SER A 328 12.44 -10.33 5.85
C SER A 328 13.70 -9.52 6.11
N PHE A 329 13.52 -8.24 6.38
CA PHE A 329 14.60 -7.29 6.68
C PHE A 329 14.14 -6.19 7.64
N GLY A 330 15.01 -5.24 7.92
CA GLY A 330 14.86 -4.32 9.03
C GLY A 330 15.22 -4.97 10.38
N GLY A 331 15.57 -4.15 11.36
CA GLY A 331 16.10 -4.65 12.65
C GLY A 331 15.12 -5.51 13.46
N ALA A 332 13.81 -5.39 13.19
CA ALA A 332 12.76 -6.14 13.88
C ALA A 332 12.08 -7.22 13.00
N GLY A 333 12.39 -7.29 11.70
CA GLY A 333 11.71 -8.21 10.77
C GLY A 333 11.92 -9.67 11.12
N GLY A 334 13.19 -10.06 11.37
CA GLY A 334 13.56 -11.44 11.69
C GLY A 334 12.88 -12.02 12.95
N GLN A 335 12.39 -11.15 13.84
CA GLN A 335 11.67 -11.55 15.06
C GLN A 335 10.25 -12.06 14.78
N HIS A 336 9.69 -11.68 13.62
CA HIS A 336 8.29 -11.93 13.24
C HIS A 336 8.14 -12.81 12.00
N ALA A 337 9.21 -12.95 11.19
CA ALA A 337 9.19 -13.56 9.87
C ALA A 337 8.48 -14.94 9.81
N CYS A 338 8.82 -15.86 10.72
CA CYS A 338 8.19 -17.20 10.77
C CYS A 338 6.67 -17.12 10.97
N LEU A 339 6.23 -16.31 11.92
CA LEU A 339 4.80 -16.19 12.26
C LEU A 339 4.01 -15.44 11.17
N VAL A 340 4.63 -14.42 10.55
CA VAL A 340 4.04 -13.72 9.39
C VAL A 340 3.91 -14.67 8.21
N ALA A 341 4.96 -15.43 7.88
CA ALA A 341 4.93 -16.43 6.81
C ALA A 341 3.83 -17.49 7.06
N GLU A 342 3.71 -17.98 8.30
CA GLU A 342 2.63 -18.91 8.68
C GLU A 342 1.23 -18.32 8.48
N ALA A 343 1.01 -17.06 8.87
CA ALA A 343 -0.28 -16.37 8.72
C ALA A 343 -0.65 -16.10 7.25
N LEU A 344 0.37 -15.99 6.38
CA LEU A 344 0.23 -15.85 4.93
C LEU A 344 0.13 -17.20 4.20
N GLY A 345 0.52 -18.29 4.85
CA GLY A 345 0.59 -19.62 4.22
C GLY A 345 1.83 -19.83 3.36
N LEU A 346 2.87 -19.02 3.54
CA LEU A 346 4.16 -19.16 2.85
C LEU A 346 4.98 -20.28 3.47
N GLU A 347 5.79 -20.94 2.64
CA GLU A 347 6.60 -22.09 3.05
C GLU A 347 8.10 -21.76 3.15
N ARG A 348 8.51 -20.58 2.65
CA ARG A 348 9.91 -20.14 2.60
C ARG A 348 10.09 -18.69 3.04
N ILE A 349 11.18 -18.47 3.77
CA ILE A 349 11.66 -17.15 4.22
C ILE A 349 13.12 -17.01 3.80
N PHE A 350 13.50 -15.80 3.41
CA PHE A 350 14.89 -15.41 3.14
C PHE A 350 15.28 -14.19 3.97
N ILE A 351 16.44 -14.26 4.63
CA ILE A 351 17.01 -13.16 5.41
C ILE A 351 18.46 -12.98 4.99
N HIS A 352 18.76 -11.87 4.32
CA HIS A 352 20.11 -11.51 3.87
C HIS A 352 21.04 -11.16 5.07
N PRO A 353 22.37 -11.37 5.01
CA PRO A 353 23.31 -10.99 6.08
C PRO A 353 23.23 -9.52 6.50
N LEU A 354 22.90 -8.65 5.54
CA LEU A 354 22.76 -7.21 5.75
C LEU A 354 21.29 -6.81 5.96
N ALA A 355 20.41 -7.71 6.37
CA ALA A 355 18.97 -7.45 6.58
C ALA A 355 18.70 -6.21 7.44
N GLY A 356 19.48 -5.96 8.49
CA GLY A 356 19.32 -4.78 9.36
C GLY A 356 19.64 -3.43 8.68
N VAL A 357 20.34 -3.44 7.55
CA VAL A 357 20.73 -2.25 6.77
C VAL A 357 20.44 -2.42 5.27
N LEU A 358 19.47 -3.27 4.94
CA LEU A 358 19.24 -3.70 3.55
C LEU A 358 18.86 -2.53 2.64
N SER A 359 18.16 -1.53 3.16
CA SER A 359 17.80 -0.32 2.42
C SER A 359 19.04 0.47 1.98
N ALA A 360 20.09 0.53 2.82
CA ALA A 360 21.35 1.16 2.44
C ALA A 360 22.08 0.37 1.34
N LEU A 361 22.03 -0.97 1.41
CA LEU A 361 22.56 -1.82 0.36
C LEU A 361 21.82 -1.58 -0.96
N GLY A 362 20.49 -1.60 -0.94
CA GLY A 362 19.68 -1.36 -2.14
C GLY A 362 19.88 0.02 -2.76
N ILE A 363 20.12 1.06 -1.95
CA ILE A 363 20.55 2.38 -2.46
C ILE A 363 21.86 2.25 -3.25
N GLY A 364 22.85 1.52 -2.71
CA GLY A 364 24.13 1.30 -3.39
C GLY A 364 24.04 0.45 -4.66
N LEU A 365 23.02 -0.40 -4.79
CA LEU A 365 22.76 -1.22 -5.98
C LEU A 365 21.98 -0.49 -7.07
N SER A 366 21.40 0.66 -6.76
CA SER A 366 20.51 1.37 -7.69
C SER A 366 21.31 2.14 -8.73
N GLY A 367 20.85 2.10 -9.98
CA GLY A 367 21.34 2.97 -11.05
C GLY A 367 20.61 4.31 -11.09
N LEU A 368 21.12 5.26 -11.88
CA LEU A 368 20.42 6.51 -12.19
C LEU A 368 19.13 6.18 -12.96
N SER A 369 18.04 6.90 -12.68
CA SER A 369 16.77 6.69 -13.38
C SER A 369 16.08 7.99 -13.75
N ALA A 370 15.36 7.95 -14.87
CA ALA A 370 14.45 9.01 -15.26
C ALA A 370 13.12 8.40 -15.74
N THR A 371 12.02 9.11 -15.52
CA THR A 371 10.68 8.67 -15.95
C THR A 371 9.94 9.83 -16.61
N ARG A 372 9.16 9.50 -17.64
CA ARG A 372 8.23 10.40 -18.32
C ARG A 372 6.87 9.73 -18.47
N GLN A 373 5.82 10.53 -18.36
CA GLN A 373 4.44 10.06 -18.52
C GLN A 373 3.58 11.11 -19.21
N LYS A 374 2.65 10.64 -20.05
CA LYS A 374 1.74 11.49 -20.82
C LYS A 374 0.37 10.83 -20.99
N THR A 375 -0.69 11.61 -20.86
CA THR A 375 -2.04 11.20 -21.29
C THR A 375 -2.14 11.32 -22.80
N VAL A 376 -2.57 10.25 -23.48
CA VAL A 376 -2.74 10.23 -24.95
C VAL A 376 -4.19 10.05 -25.37
N GLY A 377 -5.01 9.30 -24.60
CA GLY A 377 -6.45 9.14 -24.86
C GLY A 377 -6.78 8.57 -26.26
N LEU A 378 -6.00 7.60 -26.73
CA LEU A 378 -6.10 7.06 -28.09
C LEU A 378 -6.93 5.76 -28.10
N PRO A 379 -7.78 5.51 -29.12
CA PRO A 379 -8.31 4.17 -29.37
C PRO A 379 -7.18 3.15 -29.54
N LEU A 380 -7.36 1.92 -29.08
CA LEU A 380 -6.36 0.86 -29.19
C LEU A 380 -5.94 0.61 -30.65
N GLU A 381 -6.81 0.90 -31.63
CA GLU A 381 -6.51 0.78 -33.05
C GLU A 381 -5.45 1.79 -33.55
N GLN A 382 -5.17 2.85 -32.78
CA GLN A 382 -4.17 3.89 -33.12
C GLN A 382 -2.78 3.61 -32.52
N MET A 383 -2.35 2.34 -32.53
CA MET A 383 -1.05 1.91 -31.98
C MET A 383 0.17 2.64 -32.55
N GLU A 384 0.15 3.02 -33.83
CA GLU A 384 1.30 3.70 -34.45
C GLU A 384 1.50 5.12 -33.90
N THR A 385 0.41 5.83 -33.62
CA THR A 385 0.48 7.13 -32.94
C THR A 385 0.98 6.96 -31.51
N ALA A 386 0.48 5.96 -30.77
CA ALA A 386 0.97 5.65 -29.43
C ALA A 386 2.47 5.30 -29.42
N ARG A 387 2.94 4.56 -30.44
CA ARG A 387 4.37 4.22 -30.59
C ARG A 387 5.23 5.45 -30.85
N ALA A 388 4.78 6.38 -31.68
CA ALA A 388 5.49 7.63 -31.94
C ALA A 388 5.59 8.50 -30.67
N GLU A 389 4.51 8.61 -29.91
CA GLU A 389 4.48 9.33 -28.63
C GLU A 389 5.41 8.69 -27.58
N ALA A 390 5.40 7.36 -27.48
CA ALA A 390 6.31 6.64 -26.58
C ALA A 390 7.79 6.86 -26.96
N ALA A 391 8.12 6.94 -28.25
CA ALA A 391 9.47 7.20 -28.72
C ALA A 391 9.97 8.62 -28.34
N LEU A 392 9.08 9.62 -28.38
CA LEU A 392 9.41 10.98 -27.92
C LEU A 392 9.71 11.00 -26.41
N LEU A 393 8.86 10.34 -25.61
CA LEU A 393 9.08 10.23 -24.17
C LEU A 393 10.39 9.50 -23.84
N LEU A 394 10.76 8.48 -24.62
CA LEU A 394 12.02 7.77 -24.46
C LEU A 394 13.24 8.66 -24.75
N GLU A 395 13.16 9.53 -25.76
CA GLU A 395 14.23 10.47 -26.04
C GLU A 395 14.39 11.50 -24.91
N ASP A 396 13.29 11.99 -24.34
CA ASP A 396 13.31 12.90 -23.18
C ASP A 396 13.97 12.24 -21.95
N VAL A 397 13.66 10.96 -21.71
CA VAL A 397 14.29 10.16 -20.64
C VAL A 397 15.79 10.02 -20.88
N LYS A 398 16.20 9.68 -22.11
CA LYS A 398 17.62 9.56 -22.47
C LYS A 398 18.37 10.89 -22.38
N ALA A 399 17.72 12.00 -22.75
CA ALA A 399 18.28 13.33 -22.62
C ALA A 399 18.55 13.71 -21.16
N GLU A 400 17.62 13.39 -20.24
CA GLU A 400 17.83 13.60 -18.80
C GLU A 400 18.97 12.74 -18.25
N LEU A 401 19.02 11.44 -18.59
CA LEU A 401 20.09 10.55 -18.13
C LEU A 401 21.46 10.96 -18.67
N ARG A 402 21.54 11.43 -19.92
CA ARG A 402 22.77 12.03 -20.47
C ARG A 402 23.22 13.27 -19.71
N ALA A 403 22.28 14.13 -19.29
CA ALA A 403 22.59 15.31 -18.49
C ALA A 403 23.18 14.94 -17.11
N GLN A 404 22.83 13.75 -16.61
CA GLN A 404 23.38 13.17 -15.38
C GLN A 404 24.64 12.32 -15.62
N GLY A 405 25.21 12.33 -16.83
CA GLY A 405 26.48 11.65 -17.13
C GLY A 405 26.37 10.17 -17.54
N VAL A 406 25.17 9.63 -17.75
CA VAL A 406 24.96 8.25 -18.20
C VAL A 406 25.21 8.13 -19.70
N ASN A 407 25.91 7.07 -20.13
CA ASN A 407 26.06 6.75 -21.53
C ASN A 407 24.77 6.11 -22.07
N GLU A 408 24.26 6.56 -23.22
CA GLU A 408 23.02 6.05 -23.81
C GLU A 408 23.00 4.52 -24.01
N GLN A 409 24.16 3.91 -24.27
CA GLN A 409 24.28 2.47 -24.45
C GLN A 409 24.05 1.67 -23.15
N GLU A 410 24.12 2.34 -22.00
CA GLU A 410 23.92 1.77 -20.67
C GLU A 410 22.50 2.01 -20.15
N VAL A 411 21.63 2.64 -20.95
CA VAL A 411 20.24 2.93 -20.58
C VAL A 411 19.33 1.78 -21.03
N GLU A 412 18.78 1.07 -20.06
CA GLU A 412 17.66 0.15 -20.28
C GLU A 412 16.35 0.93 -20.22
N GLY A 413 15.63 0.96 -21.35
CA GLY A 413 14.34 1.66 -21.47
C GLY A 413 13.18 0.67 -21.45
N GLN A 414 12.16 0.95 -20.64
CA GLN A 414 10.90 0.22 -20.62
C GLN A 414 9.72 1.16 -20.85
N ILE A 415 8.73 0.66 -21.60
CA ILE A 415 7.54 1.43 -22.00
C ILE A 415 6.30 0.68 -21.50
N TRP A 416 5.38 1.42 -20.89
CA TRP A 416 4.09 0.93 -20.45
C TRP A 416 2.96 1.74 -21.07
N ALA A 417 1.83 1.07 -21.30
CA ALA A 417 0.57 1.71 -21.62
C ALA A 417 -0.42 1.51 -20.48
N GLY A 418 -1.11 2.58 -20.11
CA GLY A 418 -2.31 2.51 -19.27
C GLY A 418 -3.54 2.31 -20.15
N LEU A 419 -4.22 1.17 -20.00
CA LEU A 419 -5.42 0.84 -20.79
C LEU A 419 -6.67 0.86 -19.93
N ARG A 420 -7.80 1.27 -20.52
CA ARG A 420 -9.12 1.23 -19.88
C ARG A 420 -10.19 0.95 -20.91
N TYR A 421 -11.37 0.54 -20.45
CA TYR A 421 -12.56 0.59 -21.30
C TYR A 421 -12.98 2.05 -21.52
N ASP A 422 -13.51 2.37 -22.70
CA ASP A 422 -13.95 3.71 -23.09
C ASP A 422 -15.05 4.28 -22.17
N ASN A 423 -15.87 3.41 -21.60
CA ASN A 423 -16.95 3.70 -20.66
C ASN A 423 -16.54 3.60 -19.17
N ALA A 424 -15.26 3.45 -18.87
CA ALA A 424 -14.75 3.30 -17.51
C ALA A 424 -13.51 4.16 -17.27
N ASP A 425 -13.24 4.49 -16.01
CA ASP A 425 -12.10 5.33 -15.60
C ASP A 425 -10.92 4.51 -15.04
N THR A 426 -11.07 3.19 -14.91
CA THR A 426 -10.04 2.34 -14.31
C THR A 426 -9.02 1.93 -15.33
N VAL A 427 -7.79 2.38 -15.08
CA VAL A 427 -6.62 2.11 -15.91
C VAL A 427 -5.88 0.89 -15.37
N LEU A 428 -5.52 -0.02 -16.26
CA LEU A 428 -4.62 -1.13 -16.02
C LEU A 428 -3.34 -0.91 -16.83
N GLU A 429 -2.20 -0.85 -16.14
CA GLU A 429 -0.91 -0.67 -16.76
C GLU A 429 -0.36 -2.01 -17.30
N LEU A 430 0.05 -2.03 -18.56
CA LEU A 430 0.55 -3.19 -19.29
C LEU A 430 1.87 -2.85 -19.98
N ASP A 431 2.70 -3.89 -20.20
CA ASP A 431 3.93 -3.72 -20.96
C ASP A 431 3.60 -3.43 -22.43
N PHE A 432 4.17 -2.36 -22.99
CA PHE A 432 3.89 -1.92 -24.35
C PHE A 432 4.33 -2.94 -25.42
N GLY A 433 5.23 -3.87 -25.08
CA GLY A 433 5.69 -4.95 -25.96
C GLY A 433 4.73 -6.14 -26.08
N GLU A 434 3.71 -6.24 -25.23
CA GLU A 434 2.73 -7.32 -25.26
C GLU A 434 1.62 -7.10 -26.32
N ASP A 435 0.84 -8.16 -26.60
CA ASP A 435 -0.49 -7.99 -27.20
C ASP A 435 -1.41 -7.33 -26.17
N LEU A 436 -1.52 -6.01 -26.27
CA LEU A 436 -2.23 -5.16 -25.32
C LEU A 436 -3.72 -5.53 -25.16
N HIS A 437 -4.40 -5.97 -26.22
CA HIS A 437 -5.81 -6.36 -26.13
C HIS A 437 -5.97 -7.57 -25.22
N ALA A 438 -5.29 -8.67 -25.57
CA ALA A 438 -5.39 -9.91 -24.83
C ALA A 438 -4.80 -9.77 -23.41
N ALA A 439 -3.74 -8.96 -23.24
CA ALA A 439 -3.16 -8.67 -21.94
C ALA A 439 -4.13 -7.90 -21.04
N PHE A 440 -4.85 -6.91 -21.59
CA PHE A 440 -5.86 -6.15 -20.86
C PHE A 440 -7.01 -7.03 -20.37
N GLU A 441 -7.60 -7.83 -21.26
CA GLU A 441 -8.70 -8.73 -20.88
C GLU A 441 -8.28 -9.75 -19.81
N ARG A 442 -7.08 -10.34 -19.94
CA ARG A 442 -6.53 -11.25 -18.92
C ARG A 442 -6.34 -10.54 -17.59
N ALA A 443 -5.78 -9.34 -17.61
CA ALA A 443 -5.54 -8.55 -16.40
C ALA A 443 -6.85 -8.12 -15.74
N HIS A 444 -7.81 -7.65 -16.52
CA HIS A 444 -9.13 -7.22 -16.06
C HIS A 444 -9.92 -8.39 -15.45
N LYS A 445 -9.95 -9.55 -16.13
CA LYS A 445 -10.61 -10.75 -15.62
C LYS A 445 -9.97 -11.27 -14.33
N ARG A 446 -8.63 -11.28 -14.25
CA ARG A 446 -7.92 -11.68 -13.02
C ARG A 446 -8.22 -10.73 -11.86
N ARG A 447 -8.27 -9.42 -12.13
CA ARG A 447 -8.42 -8.38 -11.11
C ARG A 447 -9.86 -8.22 -10.63
N PHE A 448 -10.83 -8.26 -11.54
CA PHE A 448 -12.23 -7.92 -11.27
C PHE A 448 -13.21 -9.06 -11.50
N GLY A 449 -12.76 -10.18 -12.09
CA GLY A 449 -13.57 -11.38 -12.32
C GLY A 449 -14.33 -11.41 -13.64
N PHE A 450 -14.31 -10.35 -14.45
CA PHE A 450 -15.08 -10.27 -15.71
C PHE A 450 -14.32 -9.54 -16.84
N ILE A 451 -14.88 -9.59 -18.04
CA ILE A 451 -14.51 -8.78 -19.22
C ILE A 451 -15.77 -8.08 -19.73
N ASP A 452 -15.64 -6.90 -20.35
CA ASP A 452 -16.76 -6.21 -20.99
C ASP A 452 -16.62 -6.34 -22.51
N GLU A 453 -17.34 -7.30 -23.08
CA GLU A 453 -17.29 -7.60 -24.52
C GLU A 453 -17.88 -6.48 -25.41
N ARG A 454 -18.60 -5.52 -24.83
CA ARG A 454 -19.26 -4.43 -25.56
C ARG A 454 -18.42 -3.15 -25.59
N ALA A 455 -17.53 -2.96 -24.62
CA ALA A 455 -16.77 -1.73 -24.47
C ALA A 455 -15.50 -1.75 -25.33
N LYS A 456 -15.13 -0.59 -25.86
CA LYS A 456 -13.86 -0.44 -26.58
C LYS A 456 -12.73 -0.20 -25.60
N ILE A 457 -11.50 -0.53 -26.01
CA ILE A 457 -10.30 -0.29 -25.20
C ILE A 457 -9.61 0.98 -25.68
N LEU A 458 -9.23 1.84 -24.74
CA LEU A 458 -8.44 3.05 -24.98
C LEU A 458 -7.06 2.91 -24.32
N ILE A 459 -6.05 3.43 -25.00
CA ILE A 459 -4.75 3.77 -24.43
C ILE A 459 -4.91 5.15 -23.78
N GLU A 460 -5.11 5.18 -22.47
CA GLU A 460 -5.29 6.41 -21.72
C GLU A 460 -3.96 7.16 -21.60
N SER A 461 -2.89 6.44 -21.25
CA SER A 461 -1.59 7.02 -20.95
C SER A 461 -0.43 6.16 -21.45
N LEU A 462 0.72 6.80 -21.61
CA LEU A 462 2.01 6.16 -21.87
C LEU A 462 2.99 6.57 -20.77
N ARG A 463 3.79 5.62 -20.30
CA ARG A 463 4.89 5.84 -19.37
C ARG A 463 6.16 5.23 -19.93
N VAL A 464 7.26 5.97 -19.82
CA VAL A 464 8.59 5.50 -20.19
C VAL A 464 9.52 5.69 -19.01
N GLU A 465 10.28 4.67 -18.68
CA GLU A 465 11.31 4.69 -17.65
C GLU A 465 12.63 4.26 -18.29
N GLY A 466 13.69 5.00 -17.98
CA GLY A 466 15.05 4.66 -18.34
C GLY A 466 15.89 4.51 -17.09
N ARG A 467 16.74 3.49 -17.08
CA ARG A 467 17.65 3.21 -15.95
C ARG A 467 19.05 2.94 -16.47
N SER A 468 20.05 3.47 -15.78
CA SER A 468 21.43 2.99 -15.94
C SER A 468 21.60 1.67 -15.22
N LEU A 469 22.62 0.91 -15.60
CA LEU A 469 23.10 -0.21 -14.80
C LEU A 469 23.49 0.28 -13.40
N GLY A 470 23.06 -0.46 -12.38
CA GLY A 470 23.47 -0.25 -10.99
C GLY A 470 24.79 -0.93 -10.66
N SER A 471 25.20 -0.83 -9.40
CA SER A 471 26.39 -1.55 -8.91
C SER A 471 26.10 -3.04 -8.79
N ALA A 472 27.10 -3.88 -9.10
CA ALA A 472 27.02 -5.31 -8.82
C ALA A 472 26.89 -5.55 -7.30
N LEU A 473 26.07 -6.52 -6.92
CA LEU A 473 25.95 -6.94 -5.52
C LEU A 473 27.30 -7.49 -5.05
N PRO A 474 27.84 -7.00 -3.91
CA PRO A 474 29.09 -7.53 -3.38
C PRO A 474 28.88 -8.98 -2.89
N GLU A 475 29.84 -9.85 -3.19
CA GLU A 475 29.89 -11.17 -2.56
C GLU A 475 30.21 -11.02 -1.07
N ILE A 476 29.32 -11.56 -0.22
CA ILE A 476 29.53 -11.60 1.23
C ILE A 476 29.72 -13.06 1.62
N PRO A 477 30.96 -13.58 1.55
CA PRO A 477 31.19 -14.97 1.88
C PRO A 477 30.81 -15.24 3.35
N PRO A 478 30.27 -16.43 3.66
CA PRO A 478 30.07 -16.89 5.02
C PRO A 478 31.38 -16.73 5.81
N LYS A 479 31.34 -15.93 6.88
CA LYS A 479 32.48 -15.83 7.79
C LYS A 479 32.48 -17.06 8.70
N SER A 480 33.67 -17.52 9.07
CA SER A 480 33.87 -18.41 10.20
C SER A 480 34.30 -17.57 11.40
N GLY A 481 33.34 -17.09 12.16
CA GLY A 481 33.53 -16.32 13.38
C GLY A 481 34.06 -17.20 14.51
N ASN A 482 35.06 -16.70 15.24
CA ASN A 482 35.61 -17.37 16.43
C ASN A 482 35.06 -16.73 17.73
N ARG A 483 33.74 -16.52 17.78
CA ARG A 483 33.06 -16.02 18.99
C ARG A 483 32.82 -17.16 19.96
N ASP A 484 32.57 -16.84 21.23
CA ASP A 484 32.03 -17.81 22.16
C ASP A 484 30.59 -18.15 21.78
N VAL A 485 30.24 -19.44 21.84
CA VAL A 485 28.86 -19.90 21.62
C VAL A 485 28.01 -19.44 22.82
N PRO A 486 26.96 -18.62 22.61
CA PRO A 486 26.13 -18.17 23.71
C PRO A 486 25.40 -19.33 24.40
N ALA A 487 25.11 -19.15 25.70
CA ALA A 487 24.34 -20.14 26.45
C ALA A 487 22.90 -20.26 25.89
N PRO A 488 22.30 -21.46 25.92
CA PRO A 488 20.89 -21.62 25.57
C PRO A 488 19.99 -20.77 26.47
N VAL A 489 18.92 -20.23 25.90
CA VAL A 489 17.98 -19.32 26.58
C VAL A 489 16.60 -19.95 26.69
N ARG A 490 15.77 -19.42 27.59
CA ARG A 490 14.35 -19.78 27.69
C ARG A 490 13.54 -18.81 26.85
N LEU A 491 12.73 -19.33 25.94
CA LEU A 491 11.76 -18.54 25.18
C LEU A 491 10.36 -19.10 25.33
N TYR A 492 9.36 -18.23 25.38
CA TYR A 492 7.95 -18.62 25.47
C TYR A 492 7.30 -18.60 24.10
N ALA A 493 6.71 -19.73 23.71
CA ALA A 493 6.00 -19.88 22.45
C ALA A 493 4.96 -21.01 22.54
N LYS A 494 3.82 -20.83 21.87
CA LYS A 494 2.73 -21.82 21.82
C LYS A 494 2.26 -22.21 23.22
N GLY A 495 2.15 -21.24 24.13
CA GLY A 495 1.65 -21.42 25.49
C GLY A 495 2.62 -22.09 26.48
N ALA A 496 3.88 -22.31 26.11
CA ALA A 496 4.86 -22.97 26.97
C ALA A 496 6.27 -22.37 26.82
N TRP A 497 7.08 -22.57 27.86
CA TRP A 497 8.50 -22.20 27.85
C TRP A 497 9.37 -23.33 27.26
N HIS A 498 10.17 -22.99 26.27
CA HIS A 498 11.12 -23.86 25.57
C HIS A 498 12.54 -23.44 25.86
N THR A 499 13.47 -24.39 25.81
CA THR A 499 14.92 -24.07 25.82
C THR A 499 15.38 -24.04 24.37
N ALA A 500 16.00 -22.94 23.96
CA ALA A 500 16.43 -22.72 22.58
C ALA A 500 17.93 -22.39 22.52
N PRO A 501 18.66 -22.94 21.54
CA PRO A 501 20.02 -22.51 21.28
C PRO A 501 20.03 -21.07 20.78
N VAL A 502 21.09 -20.34 21.16
CA VAL A 502 21.40 -19.01 20.64
C VAL A 502 22.67 -19.14 19.83
N LEU A 503 22.62 -18.74 18.56
CA LEU A 503 23.71 -18.93 17.60
C LEU A 503 24.06 -17.59 16.96
N TRP A 504 25.35 -17.29 16.79
CA TRP A 504 25.75 -16.19 15.93
C TRP A 504 25.70 -16.63 14.47
N ARG A 505 25.19 -15.76 13.60
CA ARG A 505 25.16 -16.06 12.15
C ARG A 505 26.54 -16.39 11.58
N ASP A 506 27.57 -15.67 12.03
CA ASP A 506 28.95 -15.88 11.58
C ASP A 506 29.56 -17.20 12.10
N GLN A 507 28.86 -17.99 12.90
CA GLN A 507 29.29 -19.33 13.33
C GLN A 507 28.54 -20.46 12.61
N LEU A 508 27.59 -20.11 11.73
CA LEU A 508 26.78 -21.10 11.03
C LEU A 508 27.57 -21.72 9.88
N GLU A 509 27.49 -23.04 9.78
CA GLU A 509 28.05 -23.79 8.65
C GLU A 509 27.03 -23.77 7.50
N VAL A 510 27.52 -23.50 6.29
CA VAL A 510 26.71 -23.57 5.06
C VAL A 510 26.10 -24.97 4.91
N GLY A 511 24.81 -25.02 4.55
CA GLY A 511 24.07 -26.27 4.36
C GLY A 511 23.65 -26.98 5.66
N LYS A 512 24.15 -26.57 6.83
CA LYS A 512 23.78 -27.18 8.10
C LYS A 512 22.42 -26.69 8.58
N GLU A 513 21.57 -27.64 8.96
CA GLU A 513 20.22 -27.37 9.42
C GLU A 513 20.16 -26.87 10.86
N ILE A 514 19.33 -25.86 11.08
CA ILE A 514 19.01 -25.28 12.37
C ILE A 514 17.51 -25.46 12.59
N VAL A 515 17.15 -26.42 13.44
CA VAL A 515 15.75 -26.75 13.73
C VAL A 515 15.22 -25.82 14.82
N GLY A 516 14.07 -25.18 14.56
CA GLY A 516 13.41 -24.34 15.55
C GLY A 516 12.79 -25.15 16.72
N PRO A 517 12.65 -24.58 17.93
CA PRO A 517 12.85 -23.17 18.26
C PRO A 517 14.34 -22.81 18.43
N ALA A 518 14.80 -21.75 17.75
CA ALA A 518 16.18 -21.27 17.84
C ALA A 518 16.25 -19.73 17.69
N VAL A 519 17.27 -19.12 18.30
CA VAL A 519 17.57 -17.69 18.18
C VAL A 519 18.87 -17.51 17.40
N ILE A 520 18.83 -16.80 16.29
CA ILE A 520 20.02 -16.49 15.48
C ILE A 520 20.30 -15.00 15.58
N LEU A 521 21.47 -14.66 16.11
CA LEU A 521 21.93 -13.29 16.30
C LEU A 521 22.69 -12.81 15.06
N ASP A 522 22.26 -11.67 14.54
CA ASP A 522 22.91 -10.94 13.46
C ASP A 522 23.52 -9.63 13.98
N GLN A 523 24.41 -9.01 13.21
CA GLN A 523 24.96 -7.70 13.59
C GLN A 523 23.88 -6.61 13.66
N GLY A 524 22.87 -6.71 12.81
CA GLY A 524 21.80 -5.73 12.68
C GLY A 524 20.43 -6.16 13.23
N GLY A 525 20.32 -7.33 13.86
CA GLY A 525 19.01 -7.83 14.31
C GLY A 525 19.04 -9.21 14.98
N THR A 526 17.85 -9.68 15.37
CA THR A 526 17.64 -11.01 15.96
C THR A 526 16.61 -11.76 15.13
N ASN A 527 16.94 -12.98 14.71
CA ASN A 527 16.07 -13.84 13.92
C ASN A 527 15.54 -14.98 14.80
N ILE A 528 14.22 -15.17 14.82
CA ILE A 528 13.57 -16.25 15.58
C ILE A 528 13.12 -17.32 14.60
N ILE A 529 13.69 -18.52 14.73
CA ILE A 529 13.26 -19.71 13.99
C ILE A 529 12.23 -20.43 14.84
N GLU A 530 10.96 -20.38 14.44
CA GLU A 530 9.85 -20.96 15.20
C GLU A 530 9.83 -22.49 15.11
N SER A 531 9.21 -23.13 16.10
CA SER A 531 9.01 -24.59 16.07
C SER A 531 8.20 -25.01 14.84
N GLY A 532 8.77 -25.89 14.02
CA GLY A 532 8.20 -26.33 12.74
C GLY A 532 8.93 -25.76 11.51
N TRP A 533 9.84 -24.81 11.72
CA TRP A 533 10.75 -24.27 10.71
C TRP A 533 12.16 -24.85 10.86
N VAL A 534 12.85 -24.95 9.73
CA VAL A 534 14.27 -25.29 9.67
C VAL A 534 14.97 -24.23 8.85
N ALA A 535 16.01 -23.63 9.43
CA ALA A 535 16.84 -22.64 8.76
C ALA A 535 18.15 -23.26 8.30
N VAL A 536 18.66 -22.80 7.15
CA VAL A 536 19.94 -23.19 6.57
C VAL A 536 20.64 -21.92 6.05
N LEU A 537 21.95 -21.85 6.27
CA LEU A 537 22.79 -20.83 5.63
C LEU A 537 23.12 -21.30 4.21
N ASN A 538 22.78 -20.51 3.19
CA ASN A 538 23.09 -20.82 1.79
C ASN A 538 24.50 -20.33 1.40
N ASP A 539 24.91 -20.62 0.16
CA ASP A 539 26.24 -20.27 -0.36
C ASP A 539 26.46 -18.75 -0.50
N THR A 540 25.38 -17.97 -0.62
CA THR A 540 25.45 -16.49 -0.65
C THR A 540 25.48 -15.87 0.75
N GLY A 541 25.57 -16.69 1.80
CA GLY A 541 25.53 -16.26 3.20
C GLY A 541 24.13 -15.90 3.69
N GLY A 542 23.10 -15.95 2.85
CA GLY A 542 21.69 -15.79 3.19
C GLY A 542 21.16 -16.90 4.09
N LEU A 543 20.21 -16.57 4.97
CA LEU A 543 19.54 -17.51 5.85
C LEU A 543 18.20 -17.84 5.20
N VAL A 544 18.03 -19.09 4.80
CA VAL A 544 16.79 -19.60 4.20
C VAL A 544 16.09 -20.45 5.25
N ALA A 545 14.85 -20.09 5.62
CA ALA A 545 14.03 -20.92 6.50
C ALA A 545 12.88 -21.53 5.72
N GLU A 546 12.72 -22.85 5.86
CA GLU A 546 11.65 -23.61 5.23
C GLU A 546 10.80 -24.33 6.26
N ARG A 547 9.50 -24.46 5.96
CA ARG A 547 8.53 -25.08 6.84
C ARG A 547 8.53 -26.60 6.66
N ARG A 548 9.04 -27.35 7.65
CA ARG A 548 9.14 -28.82 7.58
C ARG A 548 7.83 -29.56 7.78
N SER A 549 6.84 -28.93 8.40
CA SER A 549 5.52 -29.53 8.56
C SER A 549 4.44 -28.49 8.32
N ARG A 550 3.60 -28.75 7.31
CA ARG A 550 2.19 -28.35 7.41
C ARG A 550 1.66 -29.19 8.55
N THR A 551 1.73 -28.70 9.77
CA THR A 551 0.93 -29.29 10.83
C THR A 551 -0.50 -29.18 10.30
N ALA A 552 -1.08 -30.32 9.92
CA ALA A 552 -2.49 -30.38 9.56
C ALA A 552 -3.21 -29.57 10.64
N LYS A 553 -4.01 -28.56 10.24
CA LYS A 553 -4.83 -27.83 11.19
C LYS A 553 -5.56 -28.90 11.98
N LYS A 554 -5.11 -29.20 13.21
CA LYS A 554 -5.93 -29.94 14.14
C LYS A 554 -7.15 -29.06 14.22
N GLN A 555 -8.28 -29.56 13.73
CA GLN A 555 -9.58 -29.03 14.10
C GLN A 555 -9.62 -29.14 15.63
N THR A 556 -9.08 -28.14 16.32
CA THR A 556 -9.46 -27.87 17.68
C THR A 556 -10.97 -27.73 17.62
N LYS A 557 -11.68 -28.49 18.46
CA LYS A 557 -13.11 -28.28 18.69
C LYS A 557 -13.33 -26.78 18.72
N GLN A 558 -14.18 -26.27 17.82
CA GLN A 558 -14.58 -24.87 17.82
C GLN A 558 -15.28 -24.62 19.16
N ASP A 559 -14.49 -24.19 20.14
CA ASP A 559 -15.02 -23.71 21.40
C ASP A 559 -15.65 -22.35 21.10
N THR A 560 -16.96 -22.20 21.28
CA THR A 560 -17.67 -20.94 21.04
C THR A 560 -17.44 -19.92 22.17
N ALA A 561 -16.57 -20.22 23.15
CA ALA A 561 -16.20 -19.28 24.20
C ALA A 561 -15.63 -17.97 23.62
N SER A 562 -16.12 -16.85 24.16
CA SER A 562 -15.70 -15.50 23.80
C SER A 562 -14.27 -15.24 24.29
N ASP A 563 -13.29 -15.40 23.40
CA ASP A 563 -11.89 -15.05 23.61
C ASP A 563 -11.63 -13.64 23.02
N PRO A 564 -11.16 -12.65 23.81
CA PRO A 564 -10.84 -11.30 23.34
C PRO A 564 -9.90 -11.27 22.13
N VAL A 565 -8.94 -12.21 22.04
CA VAL A 565 -8.03 -12.30 20.88
C VAL A 565 -8.82 -12.74 19.65
N ARG A 566 -9.63 -13.79 19.78
CA ARG A 566 -10.45 -14.32 18.69
C ARG A 566 -11.45 -13.30 18.16
N LEU A 567 -12.10 -12.56 19.06
CA LEU A 567 -13.06 -11.51 18.68
C LEU A 567 -12.42 -10.49 17.73
N GLU A 568 -11.22 -10.02 18.06
CA GLU A 568 -10.50 -9.06 17.21
C GLU A 568 -10.08 -9.69 15.86
N LEU A 569 -9.61 -10.95 15.86
CA LEU A 569 -9.24 -11.64 14.63
C LEU A 569 -10.41 -11.75 13.64
N PHE A 570 -11.59 -12.20 14.10
CA PHE A 570 -12.77 -12.34 13.24
C PHE A 570 -13.31 -10.99 12.79
N ASN A 571 -13.31 -9.98 13.68
CA ASN A 571 -13.68 -8.62 13.33
C ASN A 571 -12.86 -8.10 12.14
N GLN A 572 -11.53 -8.23 12.19
CA GLN A 572 -10.65 -7.81 11.08
C GLN A 572 -10.93 -8.58 9.79
N MET A 573 -11.18 -9.89 9.87
CA MET A 573 -11.48 -10.72 8.70
C MET A 573 -12.78 -10.32 8.00
N PHE A 574 -13.88 -10.16 8.75
CA PHE A 574 -15.16 -9.77 8.16
C PHE A 574 -15.14 -8.33 7.61
N MET A 575 -14.50 -7.41 8.33
CA MET A 575 -14.31 -6.03 7.86
C MET A 575 -13.46 -5.98 6.58
N ALA A 576 -12.48 -6.87 6.43
CA ALA A 576 -11.68 -6.97 5.20
C ALA A 576 -12.53 -7.40 3.99
N VAL A 577 -13.50 -8.30 4.16
CA VAL A 577 -14.43 -8.69 3.08
C VAL A 577 -15.24 -7.48 2.60
N ALA A 578 -15.89 -6.76 3.53
CA ALA A 578 -16.70 -5.60 3.20
C ALA A 578 -15.89 -4.49 2.51
N ARG A 579 -14.67 -4.20 3.00
CA ARG A 579 -13.76 -3.21 2.38
C ARG A 579 -13.34 -3.61 0.97
N ARG A 580 -13.05 -4.89 0.73
CA ARG A 580 -12.66 -5.40 -0.58
C ARG A 580 -13.79 -5.33 -1.60
N MET A 581 -15.00 -5.69 -1.19
CA MET A 581 -16.19 -5.50 -2.03
C MET A 581 -16.33 -4.03 -2.45
N GLY A 582 -16.20 -3.12 -1.48
CA GLY A 582 -16.27 -1.69 -1.72
C GLY A 582 -15.17 -1.19 -2.66
N ALA A 583 -13.94 -1.67 -2.51
CA ALA A 583 -12.83 -1.31 -3.39
C ALA A 583 -13.05 -1.78 -4.84
N VAL A 584 -13.56 -3.01 -5.04
CA VAL A 584 -13.90 -3.51 -6.38
C VAL A 584 -15.03 -2.68 -6.98
N LEU A 585 -16.10 -2.44 -6.23
CA LEU A 585 -17.24 -1.64 -6.70
C LEU A 585 -16.81 -0.23 -7.13
N GLY A 586 -16.04 0.47 -6.28
CA GLY A 586 -15.49 1.77 -6.61
C GLY A 586 -14.53 1.73 -7.81
N GLN A 587 -13.79 0.64 -8.01
CA GLN A 587 -12.90 0.48 -9.16
C GLN A 587 -13.68 0.23 -10.45
N THR A 588 -14.74 -0.57 -10.45
CA THR A 588 -15.46 -0.94 -11.69
C THR A 588 -16.65 -0.06 -12.01
N ALA A 589 -17.04 0.85 -11.11
CA ALA A 589 -18.18 1.73 -11.31
C ALA A 589 -18.00 2.72 -12.46
N ARG A 590 -19.06 2.87 -13.26
CA ARG A 590 -19.22 3.92 -14.28
C ARG A 590 -19.93 5.16 -13.75
N SER A 591 -20.69 5.00 -12.66
CA SER A 591 -21.38 6.11 -11.99
C SER A 591 -20.36 7.02 -11.32
N VAL A 592 -20.37 8.30 -11.68
CA VAL A 592 -19.53 9.33 -11.05
C VAL A 592 -19.83 9.45 -9.55
N ASN A 593 -21.07 9.21 -9.12
CA ASN A 593 -21.43 9.22 -7.69
C ASN A 593 -20.73 8.09 -6.92
N ILE A 594 -20.65 6.89 -7.50
CA ILE A 594 -19.96 5.76 -6.86
C ILE A 594 -18.44 5.98 -6.95
N LYS A 595 -17.92 6.39 -8.10
CA LYS A 595 -16.48 6.48 -8.36
C LYS A 595 -15.79 7.65 -7.66
N GLU A 596 -16.35 8.85 -7.78
CA GLU A 596 -15.71 10.09 -7.35
C GLU A 596 -16.28 10.59 -6.01
N ARG A 597 -17.57 10.36 -5.73
CA ARG A 597 -18.17 10.72 -4.43
C ARG A 597 -18.14 9.60 -3.40
N LEU A 598 -17.75 8.39 -3.81
CA LEU A 598 -17.74 7.18 -2.98
C LEU A 598 -19.10 6.90 -2.34
N ASP A 599 -20.16 7.20 -3.07
CA ASP A 599 -21.55 7.04 -2.61
C ASP A 599 -22.05 5.61 -2.83
N TYR A 600 -21.48 4.70 -2.03
CA TYR A 600 -21.82 3.29 -2.01
C TYR A 600 -21.52 2.69 -0.64
N SER A 601 -22.10 1.53 -0.32
CA SER A 601 -21.78 0.78 0.90
C SER A 601 -21.73 -0.72 0.61
N CYS A 602 -20.85 -1.42 1.32
CA CYS A 602 -20.71 -2.87 1.24
C CYS A 602 -20.69 -3.45 2.65
N ALA A 603 -21.39 -4.55 2.84
CA ALA A 603 -21.55 -5.18 4.15
C ALA A 603 -21.74 -6.70 4.06
N VAL A 604 -21.38 -7.36 5.17
CA VAL A 604 -21.53 -8.80 5.43
C VAL A 604 -22.60 -8.97 6.50
N PHE A 605 -23.50 -9.93 6.30
CA PHE A 605 -24.64 -10.20 7.15
C PHE A 605 -24.68 -11.68 7.53
N ASP A 606 -25.14 -12.01 8.73
CA ASP A 606 -25.36 -13.41 9.13
C ASP A 606 -26.46 -14.09 8.30
N ALA A 607 -26.67 -15.39 8.50
CA ALA A 607 -27.68 -16.18 7.79
C ALA A 607 -29.12 -15.69 8.03
N GLN A 608 -29.37 -14.85 9.04
CA GLN A 608 -30.67 -14.24 9.33
C GLN A 608 -30.78 -12.78 8.80
N GLY A 609 -29.74 -12.29 8.12
CA GLY A 609 -29.67 -10.93 7.58
C GLY A 609 -29.31 -9.87 8.62
N GLY A 610 -28.77 -10.24 9.78
CA GLY A 610 -28.21 -9.32 10.78
C GLY A 610 -26.84 -8.80 10.35
N LEU A 611 -26.58 -7.50 10.53
CA LEU A 611 -25.32 -6.89 10.14
C LEU A 611 -24.15 -7.41 11.00
N VAL A 612 -23.13 -7.96 10.34
CA VAL A 612 -21.90 -8.49 11.00
C VAL A 612 -20.73 -7.54 10.84
N ALA A 613 -20.52 -7.03 9.63
CA ALA A 613 -19.43 -6.11 9.31
C ALA A 613 -19.81 -5.21 8.14
N ASN A 614 -19.31 -3.98 8.13
CA ASN A 614 -19.52 -3.03 7.06
C ASN A 614 -18.25 -2.24 6.79
N ALA A 615 -18.01 -1.88 5.55
CA ALA A 615 -16.95 -0.92 5.27
C ALA A 615 -17.39 0.49 5.73
N PRO A 616 -16.44 1.36 6.14
CA PRO A 616 -16.71 2.70 6.64
C PRO A 616 -17.11 3.63 5.49
N HIS A 617 -18.32 3.45 4.97
CA HIS A 617 -18.89 4.24 3.90
C HIS A 617 -20.09 5.06 4.41
N MET A 618 -21.12 5.26 3.58
CA MET A 618 -22.21 6.19 3.89
C MET A 618 -23.07 5.68 5.08
N PRO A 619 -23.15 6.42 6.21
CA PRO A 619 -23.91 5.98 7.38
C PRO A 619 -25.39 5.70 7.10
N VAL A 620 -26.00 6.46 6.19
CA VAL A 620 -27.42 6.31 5.80
C VAL A 620 -27.70 4.94 5.18
N HIS A 621 -26.75 4.40 4.41
CA HIS A 621 -26.88 3.06 3.83
C HIS A 621 -26.89 2.00 4.94
N ILE A 622 -25.91 2.07 5.84
CA ILE A 622 -25.63 1.01 6.83
C ILE A 622 -26.83 0.78 7.75
N GLY A 623 -27.57 1.82 8.10
CA GLY A 623 -28.75 1.71 8.98
C GLY A 623 -29.95 0.97 8.40
N SER A 624 -29.98 0.64 7.11
CA SER A 624 -31.14 0.01 6.44
C SER A 624 -30.81 -1.21 5.58
N MET A 625 -29.52 -1.50 5.33
CA MET A 625 -29.12 -2.64 4.50
C MET A 625 -29.51 -3.99 5.10
N ASP A 626 -29.61 -4.14 6.42
CA ASP A 626 -30.06 -5.38 7.05
C ASP A 626 -31.53 -5.70 6.70
N LEU A 627 -32.38 -4.68 6.63
CA LEU A 627 -33.76 -4.79 6.16
C LEU A 627 -33.81 -5.20 4.68
N SER A 628 -32.89 -4.69 3.85
CA SER A 628 -32.77 -5.06 2.44
C SER A 628 -32.44 -6.54 2.25
N VAL A 629 -31.53 -7.08 3.06
CA VAL A 629 -31.19 -8.52 3.04
C VAL A 629 -32.36 -9.35 3.55
N LYS A 630 -33.01 -8.93 4.65
CA LYS A 630 -34.20 -9.60 5.19
C LYS A 630 -35.37 -9.59 4.21
N ALA A 631 -35.49 -8.58 3.34
CA ALA A 631 -36.49 -8.56 2.27
C ALA A 631 -36.27 -9.69 1.27
N VAL A 632 -35.02 -9.96 0.86
CA VAL A 632 -34.68 -11.11 0.02
C VAL A 632 -35.06 -12.42 0.70
N ILE A 633 -34.69 -12.59 1.98
CA ILE A 633 -35.01 -13.79 2.76
C ILE A 633 -36.53 -14.03 2.85
N ARG A 634 -37.32 -12.96 2.98
CA ARG A 634 -38.78 -13.04 3.09
C ARG A 634 -39.51 -13.08 1.73
N SER A 635 -38.82 -12.83 0.62
CA SER A 635 -39.45 -12.71 -0.71
C SER A 635 -40.13 -13.99 -1.19
N GLY A 636 -39.70 -15.16 -0.68
CA GLY A 636 -40.15 -16.47 -1.18
C GLY A 636 -39.53 -16.87 -2.52
N LEU A 637 -38.61 -16.06 -3.07
CA LEU A 637 -37.86 -16.41 -4.27
C LEU A 637 -36.83 -17.52 -4.00
N PRO A 638 -36.47 -18.34 -5.01
CA PRO A 638 -35.45 -19.37 -4.85
C PRO A 638 -34.07 -18.79 -4.52
N ILE A 639 -33.59 -19.04 -3.30
CA ILE A 639 -32.22 -18.70 -2.89
C ILE A 639 -31.34 -19.93 -3.16
N ARG A 640 -30.53 -19.87 -4.21
CA ARG A 640 -29.63 -20.95 -4.65
C ARG A 640 -28.24 -20.39 -4.98
N PRO A 641 -27.19 -21.24 -4.99
CA PRO A 641 -25.86 -20.81 -5.43
C PRO A 641 -25.89 -20.15 -6.82
N GLY A 642 -25.10 -19.10 -7.01
CA GLY A 642 -24.96 -18.40 -8.29
C GLY A 642 -26.04 -17.36 -8.61
N VAL A 643 -26.99 -17.12 -7.69
CA VAL A 643 -28.04 -16.10 -7.87
C VAL A 643 -27.72 -14.84 -7.06
N SER A 644 -27.83 -13.68 -7.69
CA SER A 644 -27.80 -12.37 -7.01
C SER A 644 -29.13 -11.66 -7.22
N PHE A 645 -29.61 -10.97 -6.19
CA PHE A 645 -30.88 -10.25 -6.19
C PHE A 645 -30.65 -8.74 -6.24
N VAL A 646 -31.58 -8.01 -6.85
CA VAL A 646 -31.60 -6.55 -6.89
C VAL A 646 -32.91 -6.00 -6.34
N HIS A 647 -32.84 -4.88 -5.62
CA HIS A 647 -33.99 -4.01 -5.31
C HIS A 647 -33.56 -2.63 -4.81
N ASN A 648 -34.43 -1.64 -4.96
CA ASN A 648 -34.26 -0.30 -4.36
C ASN A 648 -35.51 0.13 -3.57
N ASN A 649 -36.51 -0.75 -3.43
CA ASN A 649 -37.79 -0.41 -2.81
C ASN A 649 -37.61 0.12 -1.37
N PRO A 650 -37.96 1.41 -1.09
CA PRO A 650 -37.81 1.99 0.23
C PRO A 650 -38.64 1.29 1.32
N TYR A 651 -39.76 0.67 0.93
CA TYR A 651 -40.60 -0.12 1.83
C TYR A 651 -39.97 -1.49 2.18
N ALA A 652 -38.92 -1.89 1.47
CA ALA A 652 -38.18 -3.14 1.64
C ALA A 652 -36.73 -2.91 2.14
N GLY A 653 -36.45 -1.78 2.76
CA GLY A 653 -35.12 -1.45 3.29
C GLY A 653 -34.23 -0.63 2.35
N GLY A 654 -34.75 -0.20 1.19
CA GLY A 654 -34.16 0.89 0.42
C GLY A 654 -34.21 2.22 1.19
N THR A 655 -33.31 3.14 0.86
CA THR A 655 -33.23 4.48 1.46
C THR A 655 -34.00 5.50 0.63
N HIS A 656 -33.78 5.49 -0.68
CA HIS A 656 -34.37 6.32 -1.72
C HIS A 656 -34.10 5.59 -3.05
N LEU A 657 -34.80 5.89 -4.13
CA LEU A 657 -34.77 5.07 -5.36
C LEU A 657 -33.42 5.02 -6.09
N PRO A 658 -32.61 6.09 -6.11
CA PRO A 658 -31.26 6.04 -6.66
C PRO A 658 -30.31 5.05 -5.99
N ASP A 659 -30.63 4.57 -4.77
CA ASP A 659 -29.81 3.59 -4.05
C ASP A 659 -30.23 2.16 -4.38
N ILE A 660 -29.49 1.53 -5.29
CA ILE A 660 -29.76 0.17 -5.74
C ILE A 660 -28.98 -0.82 -4.87
N ASN A 661 -29.68 -1.80 -4.30
CA ASN A 661 -29.08 -2.90 -3.54
C ASN A 661 -28.88 -4.12 -4.44
N VAL A 662 -27.71 -4.73 -4.34
CA VAL A 662 -27.41 -6.06 -4.89
C VAL A 662 -27.03 -6.98 -3.73
N ILE A 663 -27.79 -8.05 -3.55
CA ILE A 663 -27.64 -9.02 -2.45
C ILE A 663 -27.25 -10.37 -3.02
N THR A 664 -26.17 -10.96 -2.51
CA THR A 664 -25.70 -12.29 -2.91
C THR A 664 -25.63 -13.21 -1.68
N PRO A 665 -26.36 -14.34 -1.66
CA PRO A 665 -26.20 -15.39 -0.65
C PRO A 665 -24.87 -16.12 -0.85
N VAL A 666 -24.18 -16.42 0.26
CA VAL A 666 -22.95 -17.23 0.26
C VAL A 666 -23.24 -18.56 0.93
N PHE A 667 -23.03 -19.64 0.18
CA PHE A 667 -23.31 -21.00 0.61
C PHE A 667 -22.06 -21.70 1.15
N ASP A 668 -22.30 -22.80 1.86
CA ASP A 668 -21.25 -23.74 2.19
C ASP A 668 -20.66 -24.42 0.94
N PRO A 669 -19.52 -25.14 1.05
CA PRO A 669 -18.90 -25.79 -0.10
C PRO A 669 -19.78 -26.84 -0.80
N HIS A 670 -20.83 -27.31 -0.14
CA HIS A 670 -21.79 -28.29 -0.70
C HIS A 670 -22.98 -27.61 -1.40
N GLY A 671 -23.19 -26.30 -1.19
CA GLY A 671 -24.30 -25.55 -1.75
C GLY A 671 -25.63 -25.78 -1.04
N GLU A 672 -25.62 -26.33 0.18
CA GLU A 672 -26.82 -26.79 0.89
C GLU A 672 -27.35 -25.74 1.86
N GLU A 673 -26.46 -25.08 2.60
CA GLU A 673 -26.83 -24.08 3.61
C GLU A 673 -26.25 -22.71 3.28
N VAL A 674 -27.08 -21.67 3.47
CA VAL A 674 -26.60 -20.28 3.43
C VAL A 674 -25.81 -19.99 4.70
N LEU A 675 -24.52 -19.69 4.56
CA LEU A 675 -23.65 -19.34 5.67
C LEU A 675 -23.84 -17.87 6.08
N PHE A 676 -23.92 -16.98 5.10
CA PHE A 676 -24.03 -15.53 5.29
C PHE A 676 -24.47 -14.85 3.99
N TYR A 677 -24.80 -13.57 4.05
CA TYR A 677 -25.11 -12.75 2.88
C TYR A 677 -24.09 -11.62 2.72
N VAL A 678 -23.88 -11.20 1.49
CA VAL A 678 -23.18 -9.95 1.18
C VAL A 678 -24.12 -9.01 0.46
N CYS A 679 -24.06 -7.72 0.78
CA CYS A 679 -24.86 -6.70 0.12
C CYS A 679 -23.98 -5.52 -0.30
N ALA A 680 -24.16 -5.08 -1.54
CA ALA A 680 -23.62 -3.85 -2.07
C ALA A 680 -24.77 -2.89 -2.37
N ARG A 681 -24.66 -1.64 -1.94
CA ARG A 681 -25.57 -0.55 -2.29
C ARG A 681 -24.79 0.53 -3.00
N GLY A 682 -25.28 1.02 -4.14
CA GLY A 682 -24.62 2.09 -4.90
C GLY A 682 -25.62 3.14 -5.36
N HIS A 683 -25.19 4.41 -5.36
CA HIS A 683 -26.01 5.53 -5.79
C HIS A 683 -25.87 5.78 -7.29
N HIS A 684 -26.99 5.69 -8.01
CA HIS A 684 -27.06 5.96 -9.45
C HIS A 684 -27.59 7.37 -9.71
N ALA A 685 -26.93 8.12 -10.58
CA ALA A 685 -27.33 9.50 -10.86
C ALA A 685 -28.66 9.59 -11.64
N ASP A 686 -29.08 8.53 -12.31
CA ASP A 686 -30.32 8.52 -13.09
C ASP A 686 -30.97 7.15 -12.98
N ILE A 687 -32.23 7.15 -12.54
CA ILE A 687 -33.12 5.98 -12.49
C ILE A 687 -34.52 6.34 -12.99
N GLY A 688 -34.61 7.34 -13.89
CA GLY A 688 -35.85 7.76 -14.53
C GLY A 688 -36.72 8.74 -13.73
N GLY A 689 -36.17 9.42 -12.72
CA GLY A 689 -36.86 10.44 -11.94
C GLY A 689 -36.97 11.80 -12.65
N LEU A 690 -37.66 12.76 -12.02
CA LEU A 690 -37.88 14.12 -12.57
C LEU A 690 -36.60 14.91 -12.84
N ALA A 691 -35.52 14.62 -12.12
CA ALA A 691 -34.23 15.27 -12.28
C ALA A 691 -33.10 14.25 -12.06
N PRO A 692 -31.99 14.34 -12.82
CA PRO A 692 -30.82 13.53 -12.55
C PRO A 692 -30.19 13.95 -11.21
N GLY A 693 -29.84 12.96 -10.39
CA GLY A 693 -29.27 13.10 -9.07
C GLY A 693 -30.07 12.36 -8.00
N SER A 694 -30.05 12.90 -6.78
CA SER A 694 -30.79 12.37 -5.63
C SER A 694 -32.20 13.01 -5.55
N MET A 695 -32.71 13.18 -4.33
CA MET A 695 -34.03 13.70 -4.00
C MET A 695 -34.29 15.07 -4.65
N SER A 696 -35.12 15.08 -5.70
CA SER A 696 -35.63 16.32 -6.29
C SER A 696 -36.53 17.02 -5.27
N PRO A 697 -36.31 18.32 -4.97
CA PRO A 697 -37.19 19.07 -4.07
C PRO A 697 -38.60 19.28 -4.66
N LEU A 698 -38.80 18.90 -5.93
CA LEU A 698 -40.08 18.97 -6.63
C LEU A 698 -40.83 17.64 -6.65
N ALA A 699 -40.20 16.54 -6.21
CA ALA A 699 -40.87 15.24 -6.13
C ALA A 699 -41.88 15.23 -4.98
N THR A 700 -43.11 14.84 -5.29
CA THR A 700 -44.26 14.74 -4.38
C THR A 700 -44.77 13.31 -4.24
N THR A 701 -44.39 12.44 -5.17
CA THR A 701 -44.69 10.99 -5.19
C THR A 701 -43.39 10.19 -5.36
N ILE A 702 -43.41 8.89 -5.04
CA ILE A 702 -42.21 8.04 -5.13
C ILE A 702 -41.83 7.77 -6.59
N GLU A 703 -42.82 7.70 -7.49
CA GLU A 703 -42.61 7.50 -8.92
C GLU A 703 -41.91 8.69 -9.58
N GLU A 704 -42.03 9.89 -9.01
CA GLU A 704 -41.32 11.09 -9.45
C GLU A 704 -39.83 11.07 -9.08
N GLU A 705 -39.44 10.20 -8.15
CA GLU A 705 -38.04 9.96 -7.76
C GLU A 705 -37.36 8.95 -8.71
N GLY A 706 -38.14 8.09 -9.38
CA GLY A 706 -37.68 7.16 -10.40
C GLY A 706 -38.34 5.77 -10.32
N VAL A 707 -37.67 4.78 -10.89
CA VAL A 707 -38.17 3.39 -10.98
C VAL A 707 -38.06 2.68 -9.63
N VAL A 708 -39.17 2.10 -9.17
CA VAL A 708 -39.21 1.18 -8.03
C VAL A 708 -38.94 -0.24 -8.51
N ILE A 709 -37.83 -0.82 -8.05
CA ILE A 709 -37.40 -2.19 -8.29
C ILE A 709 -37.68 -2.98 -7.01
N ASP A 710 -38.68 -3.86 -7.08
CA ASP A 710 -38.94 -4.87 -6.04
C ASP A 710 -37.89 -5.99 -6.08
N VAL A 711 -37.87 -6.83 -5.04
CA VAL A 711 -36.92 -7.96 -4.97
C VAL A 711 -37.09 -8.86 -6.18
N MET A 712 -36.05 -8.93 -7.01
CA MET A 712 -35.99 -9.82 -8.16
C MET A 712 -34.56 -10.31 -8.43
N PRO A 713 -34.37 -11.45 -9.13
CA PRO A 713 -33.05 -11.89 -9.56
C PRO A 713 -32.43 -10.93 -10.58
N LEU A 714 -31.15 -10.62 -10.43
CA LEU A 714 -30.33 -9.79 -11.33
C LEU A 714 -29.32 -10.64 -12.13
N VAL A 715 -28.73 -11.63 -11.46
CA VAL A 715 -27.74 -12.54 -12.03
C VAL A 715 -28.14 -13.96 -11.71
N GLU A 716 -28.04 -14.85 -12.70
CA GLU A 716 -28.10 -16.30 -12.50
C GLU A 716 -26.94 -16.97 -13.23
N ASP A 717 -26.17 -17.78 -12.51
CA ASP A 717 -25.10 -18.62 -13.06
C ASP A 717 -24.09 -17.83 -13.93
N GLY A 718 -23.81 -16.58 -13.52
CA GLY A 718 -22.88 -15.67 -14.19
C GLY A 718 -23.48 -14.87 -15.36
N ARG A 719 -24.77 -15.02 -15.66
CA ARG A 719 -25.48 -14.26 -16.70
C ARG A 719 -26.32 -13.14 -16.07
N PHE A 720 -26.19 -11.92 -16.60
CA PHE A 720 -27.11 -10.82 -16.27
C PHE A 720 -28.48 -11.03 -16.93
N LEU A 721 -29.54 -10.83 -16.14
CA LEU A 721 -30.93 -10.93 -16.58
C LEU A 721 -31.47 -9.60 -17.11
N GLU A 722 -30.72 -8.94 -18.01
CA GLU A 722 -31.04 -7.58 -18.50
C GLU A 722 -32.40 -7.53 -19.21
N ALA A 723 -32.73 -8.55 -20.00
CA ALA A 723 -33.97 -8.59 -20.78
C ALA A 723 -35.20 -8.85 -19.90
N GLU A 724 -35.00 -9.52 -18.77
CA GLU A 724 -36.03 -9.83 -17.79
C GLU A 724 -36.30 -8.65 -16.83
N MET A 725 -35.41 -7.65 -16.82
CA MET A 725 -35.54 -6.40 -16.04
C MET A 725 -36.12 -5.22 -16.84
N MET A 726 -36.06 -5.28 -18.18
CA MET A 726 -36.68 -4.30 -19.08
C MET A 726 -38.16 -4.64 -19.30
#